data_AF-A0A6L8TZ69-F1
#
_entry.id   AF-A0A6L8TZ69-F1
#
_cell.length_a   1.000
_cell.length_b   1.000
_cell.length_c   1.000
_cell.angle_alpha   90.00
_cell.angle_beta   90.00
_cell.angle_gamma   90.00
#
_symmetry.space_group_name_H-M   'P 1'
#
loop_
_entity.id
_entity.type
_entity.pdbx_description
1 polymer ?
#
loop_
_entity_poly.entity_id
_entity_poly.type
_entity_poly.pdbx_seq_one_letter_code
_entity_poly.pdbx_strand_id
1 'polypeptide(L)'
;MIFKKCFSHVPLFCALLCIIPLISCQKIGIENPNFRYEISPKGKNLGFYDKSNGVNYLFSDTVSYCAYVVRDGKREHVQSVSLNDDLLILDFGNSGVTAKVQIESADDHIILRVVEVSGNVESLTFLNIPLKLEAMPEESFAACALSLNLFTHVRQLPALQNNLWATCYQRFGMKNAEVAVLGLPQQEILPTIRKVIKGAEDIPFSDRGGAWARMGKEGYGSYLMNFGTLTEETVDEWIETCKSLGFTQIDNHGGGSFFEFGTFELNKQKWPDGWDSFKRINRRLHDAGISSIFHTYAFFIDKNSIYVSPVPSKDLGYAGTFTLAQPLDETATEVVVKESTADVSTVTGFHTGNSVTLRIGDELITFTGVTQTAPYKFTGLERGANGTKPSAHDADATVFHLSERFGRFVPGPETELFNKMARRHAEIINYCEFDGIYLDAIDGSSVLAGEENFWYYGTKFIFEIAKHLERPVGMEMSSMAHHWWHYRSRYQAWDRPVRGYKRFLDIHLASIKNPGYFLPEQIKSNEWEHGLWRGHGALIDKYASAEASQTMLPLHLGWWGNQSWSPPQIEPTFFDDIEYLGCKMIANNAGFSQLGDVDEKTLEEIPLFKRSAEILRQYEELRHANYFNDSVRALLRQAGKEYTLFRDEAGKWNFKPAVYTKHKVVGLDHPSAGWVVNNSFGTQPLKLRIEPLLAVKPYDDPSAILLTGSSSSDNFNQEAFADGVSGIIKPSTEKTPDGESSTQFSATSAGAIYPEGSYVNMEKTFAPGLNLKNNQALGVWVKGDGNGQLLNLSLRSPIHISYGAHGDHFIKVDFDGWRYFELVEIESSEISNYSWPDDSRFYVYDLYRHTIRFGNIDKLQLWYNNLPGKEEVSCLLGPVKALPTVPITIENPEITLNGEKLLIPVKMESGMYLELLSPTDCKLYGSKGELLQEITLESELPSLVPGENRVSFSCTGPEDLNTRVQVTVIGHGKPLDIK
;
A
#
# COMPACT_ATOMS: atom_id res chain seq x y z
N MET A 1 -77.46 17.83 28.02
CA MET A 1 -77.93 17.69 29.42
C MET A 1 -76.87 18.31 30.32
N ILE A 2 -77.07 19.55 30.80
CA ILE A 2 -77.51 19.91 32.17
C ILE A 2 -76.39 19.65 33.21
N PHE A 3 -75.89 20.53 34.10
CA PHE A 3 -76.07 21.94 34.49
C PHE A 3 -74.90 22.33 35.45
N LYS A 4 -74.61 23.65 35.57
CA LYS A 4 -74.10 24.50 36.68
C LYS A 4 -73.27 23.89 37.86
N LYS A 5 -72.07 24.43 38.19
CA LYS A 5 -71.75 25.59 39.07
C LYS A 5 -72.34 25.52 40.51
N CYS A 6 -71.47 25.49 41.54
CA CYS A 6 -71.34 26.58 42.54
C CYS A 6 -70.22 26.36 43.59
N PHE A 7 -69.70 27.50 44.05
CA PHE A 7 -68.61 27.81 44.99
C PHE A 7 -68.78 27.28 46.42
N SER A 8 -67.68 27.04 47.15
CA SER A 8 -67.13 27.98 48.18
C SER A 8 -66.14 27.33 49.18
N HIS A 9 -65.19 28.16 49.65
CA HIS A 9 -64.36 28.07 50.87
C HIS A 9 -63.00 27.36 50.85
N VAL A 10 -61.96 28.18 50.68
CA VAL A 10 -60.60 28.14 51.28
C VAL A 10 -60.77 28.54 52.77
N PRO A 11 -60.06 27.96 53.77
CA PRO A 11 -58.63 28.20 53.91
C PRO A 11 -57.72 27.11 54.50
N LEU A 12 -56.44 27.24 54.12
CA LEU A 12 -55.23 26.94 54.88
C LEU A 12 -55.02 25.50 55.37
N PHE A 13 -54.24 24.72 54.62
CA PHE A 13 -53.21 23.88 55.22
C PHE A 13 -51.97 23.86 54.32
N CYS A 14 -50.91 24.47 54.85
CA CYS A 14 -49.57 24.47 54.29
C CYS A 14 -48.93 23.08 54.34
N ALA A 15 -48.00 22.89 53.41
CA ALA A 15 -46.84 21.99 53.45
C ALA A 15 -47.09 20.49 53.21
N LEU A 16 -47.12 20.11 51.93
CA LEU A 16 -46.33 18.98 51.42
C LEU A 16 -46.09 19.18 49.92
N LEU A 17 -45.22 20.13 49.56
CA LEU A 17 -44.73 20.30 48.20
C LEU A 17 -43.55 19.35 48.03
N CYS A 18 -43.74 18.32 47.22
CA CYS A 18 -42.69 17.47 46.69
C CYS A 18 -41.54 18.33 46.15
N ILE A 19 -40.41 18.30 46.85
CA ILE A 19 -39.11 18.63 46.27
C ILE A 19 -38.81 17.51 45.28
N ILE A 20 -39.22 17.71 44.02
CA ILE A 20 -38.53 17.05 42.91
C ILE A 20 -37.18 17.77 42.83
N PRO A 21 -36.04 17.08 43.00
CA PRO A 21 -34.79 17.71 42.64
C PRO A 21 -34.83 17.88 41.13
N LEU A 22 -34.96 19.13 40.67
CA LEU A 22 -34.43 19.52 39.38
C LEU A 22 -32.94 19.18 39.43
N ILE A 23 -32.60 17.94 39.03
CA ILE A 23 -31.24 17.60 38.67
C ILE A 23 -30.95 18.49 37.47
N SER A 24 -30.31 19.63 37.75
CA SER A 24 -29.64 20.44 36.75
C SER A 24 -28.83 19.47 35.90
N CYS A 25 -29.23 19.30 34.63
CA CYS A 25 -28.46 18.55 33.66
C CYS A 25 -27.28 19.45 33.27
N GLN A 26 -26.35 19.63 34.21
CA GLN A 26 -25.23 20.56 34.09
C GLN A 26 -24.26 19.95 33.10
N LYS A 27 -24.25 20.47 31.87
CA LYS A 27 -23.31 20.08 30.83
C LYS A 27 -21.94 20.69 31.15
N ILE A 28 -20.89 19.96 30.81
CA ILE A 28 -19.51 20.44 30.89
C ILE A 28 -19.13 20.96 29.50
N GLY A 29 -18.77 22.24 29.41
CA GLY A 29 -18.40 22.89 28.16
C GLY A 29 -16.90 23.21 28.15
N ILE A 30 -16.21 22.78 27.09
CA ILE A 30 -14.82 23.13 26.80
C ILE A 30 -14.86 23.90 25.47
N GLU A 31 -14.47 25.17 25.46
CA GLU A 31 -14.63 26.01 24.27
C GLU A 31 -13.56 27.09 24.14
N ASN A 32 -13.38 27.53 22.90
CA ASN A 32 -12.65 28.74 22.55
C ASN A 32 -13.53 29.59 21.60
N PRO A 33 -13.01 30.66 20.97
CA PRO A 33 -13.78 31.41 19.98
C PRO A 33 -14.30 30.61 18.77
N ASN A 34 -13.60 29.54 18.35
CA ASN A 34 -13.88 28.81 17.11
C ASN A 34 -14.80 27.59 17.28
N PHE A 35 -14.64 26.82 18.36
CA PHE A 35 -15.45 25.62 18.59
C PHE A 35 -15.91 25.47 20.04
N ARG A 36 -16.96 24.66 20.24
CA ARG A 36 -17.45 24.24 21.57
C ARG A 36 -17.61 22.73 21.63
N TYR A 37 -17.01 22.10 22.63
CA TYR A 37 -17.18 20.69 22.95
C TYR A 37 -18.04 20.54 24.22
N GLU A 38 -19.12 19.75 24.13
CA GLU A 38 -20.05 19.50 25.23
C GLU A 38 -19.98 18.04 25.70
N ILE A 39 -19.89 17.84 27.01
CA ILE A 39 -19.80 16.55 27.68
C ILE A 39 -20.87 16.48 28.79
N SER A 40 -21.47 15.31 28.98
CA SER A 40 -22.35 15.06 30.14
C SER A 40 -21.54 14.80 31.43
N PRO A 41 -22.13 14.94 32.62
CA PRO A 41 -21.49 14.51 33.88
C PRO A 41 -21.10 13.03 33.92
N LYS A 42 -21.62 12.19 33.02
CA LYS A 42 -21.23 10.77 32.88
C LYS A 42 -20.20 10.55 31.76
N GLY A 43 -19.58 11.62 31.28
CA GLY A 43 -18.57 11.59 30.22
C GLY A 43 -19.06 11.27 28.81
N LYS A 44 -20.37 11.07 28.60
CA LYS A 44 -20.94 10.97 27.24
C LYS A 44 -20.67 12.25 26.45
N ASN A 45 -20.19 12.13 25.21
CA ASN A 45 -20.08 13.22 24.25
C ASN A 45 -21.47 13.72 23.84
N LEU A 46 -21.72 15.02 23.93
CA LEU A 46 -23.03 15.63 23.63
C LEU A 46 -23.01 16.48 22.35
N GLY A 47 -21.87 17.09 22.01
CA GLY A 47 -21.70 17.78 20.73
C GLY A 47 -20.31 18.39 20.56
N PHE A 48 -19.94 18.63 19.31
CA PHE A 48 -18.73 19.35 18.90
C PHE A 48 -19.15 20.37 17.84
N TYR A 49 -19.26 21.63 18.24
CA TYR A 49 -19.92 22.67 17.45
C TYR A 49 -18.89 23.61 16.84
N ASP A 50 -19.04 23.91 15.54
CA ASP A 50 -18.46 25.10 14.92
C ASP A 50 -19.26 26.33 15.39
N LYS A 51 -18.59 27.27 16.06
CA LYS A 51 -19.26 28.46 16.63
C LYS A 51 -19.60 29.51 15.59
N SER A 52 -19.02 29.45 14.39
CA SER A 52 -19.30 30.40 13.32
C SER A 52 -20.70 30.21 12.72
N ASN A 53 -21.19 28.97 12.66
CA ASN A 53 -22.45 28.60 12.01
C ASN A 53 -23.37 27.73 12.89
N GLY A 54 -22.89 27.24 14.04
CA GLY A 54 -23.65 26.41 14.97
C GLY A 54 -23.79 24.93 14.57
N VAL A 55 -23.09 24.48 13.51
CA VAL A 55 -23.15 23.09 13.04
C VAL A 55 -22.49 22.17 14.06
N ASN A 56 -23.18 21.08 14.41
CA ASN A 56 -22.64 20.03 15.28
C ASN A 56 -22.00 18.91 14.44
N TYR A 57 -20.69 18.78 14.55
CA TYR A 57 -19.89 17.77 13.86
C TYR A 57 -19.72 16.48 14.66
N LEU A 58 -20.24 16.32 15.87
CA LEU A 58 -20.13 15.06 16.61
C LEU A 58 -20.84 13.92 15.86
N PHE A 59 -20.15 12.79 15.67
CA PHE A 59 -20.76 11.55 15.19
C PHE A 59 -21.70 10.98 16.25
N SER A 60 -22.99 10.94 15.93
CA SER A 60 -24.07 10.73 16.91
C SER A 60 -24.80 9.39 16.75
N ASP A 61 -24.43 8.58 15.77
CA ASP A 61 -25.14 7.33 15.45
C ASP A 61 -24.82 6.24 16.48
N THR A 62 -23.70 6.38 17.18
CA THR A 62 -23.31 5.54 18.32
C THR A 62 -23.00 6.39 19.54
N VAL A 63 -23.14 5.80 20.72
CA VAL A 63 -22.76 6.48 21.97
C VAL A 63 -21.23 6.51 22.08
N SER A 64 -20.66 7.70 22.26
CA SER A 64 -19.24 7.90 22.51
C SER A 64 -19.01 8.61 23.85
N TYR A 65 -17.85 8.36 24.44
CA TYR A 65 -17.41 8.92 25.73
C TYR A 65 -16.10 9.68 25.55
N CYS A 66 -15.93 10.77 26.32
CA CYS A 66 -14.77 11.65 26.23
C CYS A 66 -13.45 10.98 26.61
N ALA A 67 -13.51 9.93 27.46
CA ALA A 67 -12.35 9.25 27.99
C ALA A 67 -12.66 7.78 28.34
N TYR A 68 -11.61 6.95 28.32
CA TYR A 68 -11.63 5.57 28.82
C TYR A 68 -10.23 5.15 29.27
N VAL A 69 -10.17 4.07 30.05
CA VAL A 69 -8.91 3.42 30.44
C VAL A 69 -8.87 1.99 29.91
N VAL A 70 -7.66 1.44 29.78
CA VAL A 70 -7.45 0.00 29.57
C VAL A 70 -6.78 -0.58 30.80
N ARG A 71 -7.34 -1.68 31.31
CA ARG A 71 -6.84 -2.43 32.45
C ARG A 71 -7.13 -3.91 32.25
N ASP A 72 -6.13 -4.75 32.45
CA ASP A 72 -6.19 -6.20 32.20
C ASP A 72 -6.68 -6.50 30.78
N GLY A 73 -6.24 -5.71 29.80
CA GLY A 73 -6.67 -5.75 28.39
C GLY A 73 -8.11 -5.33 28.12
N LYS A 74 -8.86 -4.83 29.12
CA LYS A 74 -10.27 -4.45 28.99
C LYS A 74 -10.45 -2.94 28.98
N ARG A 75 -11.32 -2.45 28.08
CA ARG A 75 -11.71 -1.04 28.00
C ARG A 75 -12.80 -0.73 29.02
N GLU A 76 -12.57 0.30 29.83
CA GLU A 76 -13.53 0.81 30.81
C GLU A 76 -13.75 2.32 30.59
N HIS A 77 -14.98 2.72 30.22
CA HIS A 77 -15.31 4.12 29.98
C HIS A 77 -15.43 4.92 31.28
N VAL A 78 -15.14 6.22 31.21
CA VAL A 78 -15.36 7.15 32.31
C VAL A 78 -16.82 7.09 32.80
N GLN A 79 -17.02 7.15 34.12
CA GLN A 79 -18.33 7.04 34.76
C GLN A 79 -18.81 8.38 35.33
N SER A 80 -17.86 9.24 35.72
CA SER A 80 -18.15 10.59 36.19
C SER A 80 -17.09 11.57 35.69
N VAL A 81 -17.54 12.74 35.26
CA VAL A 81 -16.70 13.86 34.82
C VAL A 81 -17.14 15.10 35.58
N SER A 82 -16.17 15.86 36.08
CA SER A 82 -16.40 17.19 36.65
C SER A 82 -15.31 18.15 36.20
N LEU A 83 -15.65 19.43 36.09
CA LEU A 83 -14.72 20.50 35.73
C LEU A 83 -14.67 21.48 36.89
N ASN A 84 -13.50 21.61 37.50
CA ASN A 84 -13.24 22.57 38.58
C ASN A 84 -12.25 23.60 38.05
N ASP A 85 -12.70 24.82 37.82
CA ASP A 85 -11.97 25.83 37.05
C ASP A 85 -11.53 25.25 35.70
N ASP A 86 -10.23 25.16 35.45
CA ASP A 86 -9.65 24.60 34.23
C ASP A 86 -9.18 23.13 34.40
N LEU A 87 -9.54 22.47 35.50
CA LEU A 87 -9.11 21.10 35.80
C LEU A 87 -10.26 20.11 35.60
N LEU A 88 -10.15 19.28 34.56
CA LEU A 88 -11.07 18.20 34.26
C LEU A 88 -10.72 16.95 35.08
N ILE A 89 -11.67 16.49 35.90
CA ILE A 89 -11.51 15.32 36.75
C ILE A 89 -12.34 14.18 36.16
N LEU A 90 -11.67 13.07 35.86
CA LEU A 90 -12.21 11.86 35.27
C LEU A 90 -12.20 10.73 36.31
N ASP A 91 -13.36 10.15 36.60
CA ASP A 91 -13.51 9.02 37.52
C ASP A 91 -14.10 7.83 36.77
N PHE A 92 -13.37 6.70 36.82
CA PHE A 92 -13.70 5.46 36.13
C PHE A 92 -14.46 4.47 37.02
N GLY A 93 -14.97 4.92 38.16
CA GLY A 93 -15.89 4.22 39.05
C GLY A 93 -15.23 3.04 39.76
N ASN A 94 -15.81 1.84 39.56
CA ASN A 94 -15.39 0.62 40.25
C ASN A 94 -13.96 0.16 39.92
N SER A 95 -13.32 0.76 38.92
CA SER A 95 -11.92 0.52 38.61
C SER A 95 -10.97 1.08 39.67
N GLY A 96 -11.42 2.06 40.46
CA GLY A 96 -10.58 2.82 41.39
C GLY A 96 -9.56 3.74 40.69
N VAL A 97 -9.69 3.91 39.38
CA VAL A 97 -8.82 4.80 38.59
C VAL A 97 -9.43 6.19 38.52
N THR A 98 -8.60 7.21 38.73
CA THR A 98 -8.96 8.62 38.53
C THR A 98 -7.88 9.34 37.76
N ALA A 99 -8.26 10.31 36.92
CA ALA A 99 -7.31 11.15 36.19
C ALA A 99 -7.68 12.63 36.30
N LYS A 100 -6.67 13.50 36.29
CA LYS A 100 -6.81 14.94 36.25
C LYS A 100 -6.15 15.48 34.99
N VAL A 101 -6.90 16.24 34.20
CA VAL A 101 -6.46 16.82 32.93
C VAL A 101 -6.61 18.33 33.02
N GLN A 102 -5.50 19.06 32.94
CA GLN A 102 -5.49 20.51 32.86
C GLN A 102 -5.93 20.95 31.46
N ILE A 103 -6.83 21.91 31.40
CA ILE A 103 -7.28 22.57 30.18
C ILE A 103 -6.59 23.92 30.09
N GLU A 104 -6.01 24.26 28.94
CA GLU A 104 -5.48 25.59 28.68
C GLU A 104 -6.09 26.09 27.37
N SER A 105 -6.96 27.10 27.47
CA SER A 105 -7.67 27.63 26.31
C SER A 105 -6.89 28.76 25.65
N ALA A 106 -6.67 28.66 24.35
CA ALA A 106 -6.18 29.73 23.49
C ALA A 106 -7.25 30.10 22.45
N ASP A 107 -7.06 31.22 21.75
CA ASP A 107 -8.05 31.71 20.77
C ASP A 107 -8.32 30.72 19.62
N ASP A 108 -7.32 29.93 19.23
CA ASP A 108 -7.33 29.06 18.05
C ASP A 108 -7.20 27.56 18.36
N HIS A 109 -6.89 27.19 19.60
CA HIS A 109 -6.79 25.79 20.03
C HIS A 109 -7.04 25.65 21.53
N ILE A 110 -7.19 24.41 22.00
CA ILE A 110 -7.26 24.06 23.43
C ILE A 110 -6.21 23.00 23.71
N ILE A 111 -5.37 23.21 24.72
CA ILE A 111 -4.40 22.21 25.19
C ILE A 111 -5.03 21.39 26.31
N LEU A 112 -4.87 20.07 26.24
CA LEU A 112 -5.21 19.14 27.31
C LEU A 112 -3.92 18.48 27.82
N ARG A 113 -3.62 18.62 29.11
CA ARG A 113 -2.41 18.07 29.74
C ARG A 113 -2.76 17.17 30.92
N VAL A 114 -2.31 15.92 30.90
CA VAL A 114 -2.50 14.98 32.00
C VAL A 114 -1.61 15.39 33.19
N VAL A 115 -2.24 15.78 34.30
CA VAL A 115 -1.54 16.22 35.52
C VAL A 115 -1.25 15.04 36.45
N GLU A 116 -2.24 14.15 36.58
CA GLU A 116 -2.20 13.04 37.53
C GLU A 116 -3.07 11.89 37.02
N VAL A 117 -2.58 10.66 37.22
CA VAL A 117 -3.35 9.42 37.07
C VAL A 117 -3.11 8.59 38.33
N SER A 118 -4.19 8.19 39.00
CA SER A 118 -4.16 7.37 40.22
C SER A 118 -4.84 6.04 39.95
N GLY A 119 -4.34 4.95 40.57
CA GLY A 119 -4.83 3.58 40.34
C GLY A 119 -3.92 2.77 39.40
N ASN A 120 -4.22 1.47 39.24
CA ASN A 120 -3.48 0.59 38.33
C ASN A 120 -4.13 0.60 36.94
N VAL A 121 -3.40 1.06 35.93
CA VAL A 121 -3.93 1.28 34.58
C VAL A 121 -2.83 1.12 33.54
N GLU A 122 -3.12 0.43 32.43
CA GLU A 122 -2.18 0.23 31.33
C GLU A 122 -2.12 1.46 30.42
N SER A 123 -3.28 2.05 30.13
CA SER A 123 -3.40 3.27 29.33
C SER A 123 -4.61 4.12 29.72
N LEU A 124 -4.47 5.43 29.51
CA LEU A 124 -5.53 6.42 29.65
C LEU A 124 -5.73 7.12 28.31
N THR A 125 -6.91 6.94 27.70
CA THR A 125 -7.40 7.79 26.63
C THR A 125 -8.14 8.97 27.25
N PHE A 126 -7.55 10.16 27.14
CA PHE A 126 -8.05 11.39 27.76
C PHE A 126 -8.73 12.35 26.77
N LEU A 127 -8.72 12.02 25.48
CA LEU A 127 -9.47 12.69 24.42
C LEU A 127 -10.06 11.62 23.48
N ASN A 128 -11.36 11.67 23.21
CA ASN A 128 -12.03 10.83 22.24
C ASN A 128 -13.32 11.50 21.72
N ILE A 129 -13.25 12.08 20.53
CA ILE A 129 -14.34 12.82 19.88
C ILE A 129 -14.47 12.34 18.43
N PRO A 130 -15.35 11.36 18.15
CA PRO A 130 -15.65 10.96 16.78
C PRO A 130 -16.51 12.04 16.09
N LEU A 131 -16.18 12.36 14.84
CA LEU A 131 -16.79 13.44 14.07
C LEU A 131 -17.46 12.90 12.80
N LYS A 132 -18.44 13.64 12.28
CA LYS A 132 -19.11 13.41 10.99
C LYS A 132 -18.32 13.93 9.80
N LEU A 133 -17.15 14.51 10.05
CA LEU A 133 -16.26 14.98 9.00
C LEU A 133 -15.78 13.80 8.16
N GLU A 134 -15.62 14.01 6.86
CA GLU A 134 -14.94 13.06 6.00
C GLU A 134 -13.41 13.13 6.17
N ALA A 135 -12.92 14.24 6.73
CA ALA A 135 -11.52 14.63 6.83
C ALA A 135 -10.90 14.97 5.46
N MET A 136 -11.64 15.72 4.64
CA MET A 136 -11.23 16.07 3.28
C MET A 136 -11.17 17.59 3.04
N PRO A 137 -10.30 18.08 2.11
CA PRO A 137 -10.04 19.51 1.95
C PRO A 137 -11.22 20.37 1.47
N GLU A 138 -12.24 19.76 0.88
CA GLU A 138 -13.47 20.42 0.42
C GLU A 138 -14.45 20.79 1.54
N GLU A 139 -14.27 20.25 2.74
CA GLU A 139 -15.10 20.57 3.89
C GLU A 139 -14.84 22.01 4.36
N SER A 140 -15.85 22.70 4.89
CA SER A 140 -15.70 24.09 5.36
C SER A 140 -15.02 24.21 6.73
N PHE A 141 -14.97 23.11 7.48
CA PHE A 141 -14.49 23.04 8.86
C PHE A 141 -13.52 21.87 9.00
N ALA A 142 -12.37 22.13 9.60
CA ALA A 142 -11.33 21.15 9.89
C ALA A 142 -11.22 20.92 11.41
N ALA A 143 -10.91 19.69 11.78
CA ALA A 143 -10.56 19.35 13.15
C ALA A 143 -9.26 18.54 13.19
N CYS A 144 -8.46 18.76 14.23
CA CYS A 144 -7.19 18.06 14.42
C CYS A 144 -6.83 17.98 15.91
N ALA A 145 -6.38 16.81 16.35
CA ALA A 145 -5.65 16.60 17.59
C ALA A 145 -4.18 16.49 17.24
N LEU A 146 -3.32 17.30 17.85
CA LEU A 146 -1.87 17.28 17.68
C LEU A 146 -1.20 16.85 18.96
N SER A 147 -0.45 15.75 18.91
CA SER A 147 0.40 15.36 20.03
C SER A 147 1.51 16.39 20.21
N LEU A 148 1.80 16.80 21.45
CA LEU A 148 2.82 17.82 21.77
C LEU A 148 4.09 17.24 22.41
N ASN A 149 4.17 15.92 22.61
CA ASN A 149 5.36 15.24 23.09
C ASN A 149 5.43 13.77 22.64
N LEU A 150 6.60 13.14 22.83
CA LEU A 150 6.88 11.80 22.31
C LEU A 150 5.95 10.70 22.86
N PHE A 151 5.50 10.81 24.11
CA PHE A 151 4.73 9.76 24.80
C PHE A 151 3.21 10.00 24.81
N THR A 152 2.74 11.02 24.10
CA THR A 152 1.30 11.20 23.81
C THR A 152 0.99 10.63 22.44
N HIS A 153 0.15 9.61 22.41
CA HIS A 153 -0.22 8.93 21.17
C HIS A 153 -1.53 9.51 20.63
N VAL A 154 -1.43 10.17 19.48
CA VAL A 154 -2.57 10.46 18.61
C VAL A 154 -2.51 9.49 17.45
N ARG A 155 -3.65 8.89 17.10
CA ARG A 155 -3.70 7.82 16.11
C ARG A 155 -3.80 8.34 14.67
N GLN A 156 -4.74 9.25 14.41
CA GLN A 156 -4.95 9.79 13.06
C GLN A 156 -3.84 10.77 12.66
N LEU A 157 -3.46 10.74 11.40
CA LEU A 157 -2.48 11.68 10.85
C LEU A 157 -3.05 13.11 10.81
N PRO A 158 -2.24 14.15 11.05
CA PRO A 158 -2.60 15.52 10.69
C PRO A 158 -2.69 15.68 9.16
N ALA A 159 -3.32 16.72 8.61
CA ALA A 159 -3.94 17.85 9.31
C ALA A 159 -5.45 17.70 9.51
N LEU A 160 -6.11 16.82 8.75
CA LEU A 160 -7.56 16.66 8.77
C LEU A 160 -7.93 15.33 9.42
N GLN A 161 -8.77 15.38 10.45
CA GLN A 161 -9.16 14.21 11.23
C GLN A 161 -10.68 14.14 11.40
N ASN A 162 -11.20 12.93 11.39
CA ASN A 162 -12.60 12.63 11.72
C ASN A 162 -12.74 11.94 13.08
N ASN A 163 -11.64 11.68 13.77
CA ASN A 163 -11.66 11.29 15.18
C ASN A 163 -10.52 11.98 15.93
N LEU A 164 -10.89 12.89 16.84
CA LEU A 164 -9.94 13.52 17.74
C LEU A 164 -9.69 12.58 18.91
N TRP A 165 -8.52 11.96 18.94
CA TRP A 165 -8.21 10.91 19.89
C TRP A 165 -6.79 11.05 20.41
N ALA A 166 -6.61 10.97 21.73
CA ALA A 166 -5.29 10.98 22.36
C ALA A 166 -5.22 10.06 23.58
N THR A 167 -4.12 9.31 23.70
CA THR A 167 -3.88 8.39 24.81
C THR A 167 -2.44 8.49 25.31
N CYS A 168 -2.24 8.10 26.57
CA CYS A 168 -0.93 7.87 27.17
C CYS A 168 -0.86 6.47 27.80
N TYR A 169 0.35 5.93 27.93
CA TYR A 169 0.59 4.55 28.37
C TYR A 169 1.51 4.50 29.59
N GLN A 170 1.27 3.55 30.50
CA GLN A 170 2.07 3.40 31.71
C GLN A 170 3.56 3.17 31.37
N ARG A 171 3.82 2.39 30.31
CA ARG A 171 5.15 2.04 29.82
C ARG A 171 6.05 3.25 29.54
N PHE A 172 5.48 4.31 28.98
CA PHE A 172 6.24 5.51 28.56
C PHE A 172 6.09 6.68 29.52
N GLY A 173 5.18 6.57 30.50
CA GLY A 173 4.78 7.65 31.38
C GLY A 173 3.46 8.29 30.93
N MET A 174 2.63 8.66 31.90
CA MET A 174 1.32 9.29 31.65
C MET A 174 1.29 10.77 32.06
N LYS A 175 2.06 11.15 33.08
CA LYS A 175 2.11 12.53 33.56
C LYS A 175 2.75 13.43 32.49
N ASN A 176 2.16 14.60 32.28
CA ASN A 176 2.50 15.57 31.25
C ASN A 176 2.18 15.10 29.82
N ALA A 177 1.44 14.01 29.63
CA ALA A 177 0.92 13.71 28.29
C ALA A 177 0.03 14.86 27.82
N GLU A 178 0.24 15.33 26.60
CA GLU A 178 -0.25 16.63 26.13
C GLU A 178 -0.67 16.61 24.65
N VAL A 179 -1.85 17.17 24.38
CA VAL A 179 -2.43 17.28 23.03
C VAL A 179 -3.05 18.66 22.83
N ALA A 180 -2.86 19.25 21.66
CA ALA A 180 -3.63 20.42 21.21
C ALA A 180 -4.85 19.96 20.39
N VAL A 181 -6.02 20.51 20.70
CA VAL A 181 -7.29 20.25 20.03
C VAL A 181 -7.67 21.48 19.21
N LEU A 182 -7.86 21.26 17.91
CA LEU A 182 -8.20 22.27 16.92
C LEU A 182 -9.56 21.97 16.30
N GLY A 183 -10.37 23.02 16.14
CA GLY A 183 -11.61 23.01 15.40
C GLY A 183 -11.77 24.39 14.75
N LEU A 184 -11.53 24.49 13.45
CA LEU A 184 -11.26 25.74 12.75
C LEU A 184 -11.90 25.76 11.35
N PRO A 185 -12.12 26.94 10.74
CA PRO A 185 -12.34 27.03 9.30
C PRO A 185 -11.21 26.32 8.54
N GLN A 186 -11.57 25.62 7.46
CA GLN A 186 -10.65 24.76 6.71
C GLN A 186 -9.33 25.44 6.33
N GLN A 187 -9.36 26.69 5.86
CA GLN A 187 -8.14 27.41 5.47
C GLN A 187 -7.18 27.76 6.61
N GLU A 188 -7.65 27.79 7.86
CA GLU A 188 -6.85 28.19 9.03
C GLU A 188 -6.10 27.01 9.66
N ILE A 189 -6.39 25.76 9.27
CA ILE A 189 -5.84 24.57 9.94
C ILE A 189 -4.30 24.51 9.85
N LEU A 190 -3.71 24.67 8.66
CA LEU A 190 -2.26 24.63 8.50
C LEU A 190 -1.57 25.84 9.18
N PRO A 191 -2.04 27.10 9.00
CA PRO A 191 -1.53 28.24 9.76
C PRO A 191 -1.49 28.00 11.28
N THR A 192 -2.57 27.47 11.86
CA THR A 192 -2.62 27.22 13.31
C THR A 192 -1.72 26.07 13.73
N ILE A 193 -1.65 24.97 12.97
CA ILE A 193 -0.68 23.89 13.25
C ILE A 193 0.75 24.44 13.27
N ARG A 194 1.12 25.33 12.33
CA ARG A 194 2.45 25.97 12.32
C ARG A 194 2.72 26.77 13.60
N LYS A 195 1.71 27.49 14.10
CA LYS A 195 1.81 28.27 15.34
C LYS A 195 1.99 27.35 16.55
N VAL A 196 1.18 26.30 16.67
CA VAL A 196 1.23 25.34 17.78
C VAL A 196 2.57 24.60 17.80
N ILE A 197 3.00 24.01 16.67
CA ILE A 197 4.23 23.22 16.60
C ILE A 197 5.49 24.08 16.81
N LYS A 198 5.49 25.36 16.38
CA LYS A 198 6.58 26.29 16.71
C LYS A 198 6.76 26.51 18.22
N GLY A 199 5.70 26.35 19.01
CA GLY A 199 5.73 26.49 20.46
C GLY A 199 5.91 25.17 21.23
N ALA A 200 5.97 24.02 20.56
CA ALA A 200 6.09 22.72 21.19
C ALA A 200 7.56 22.39 21.51
N GLU A 201 7.97 22.61 22.77
CA GLU A 201 9.37 22.43 23.20
C GLU A 201 9.87 20.97 23.10
N ASP A 202 8.96 20.00 23.28
CA ASP A 202 9.28 18.57 23.28
C ASP A 202 9.25 17.92 21.89
N ILE A 203 8.96 18.70 20.83
CA ILE A 203 8.99 18.25 19.43
C ILE A 203 10.17 18.92 18.74
N PRO A 204 11.18 18.14 18.28
CA PRO A 204 12.26 18.70 17.47
C PRO A 204 11.72 19.46 16.25
N PHE A 205 12.06 20.74 16.17
CA PHE A 205 11.49 21.63 15.17
C PHE A 205 11.93 21.25 13.75
N SER A 206 10.98 21.29 12.81
CA SER A 206 11.25 21.25 11.37
C SER A 206 10.28 22.14 10.61
N ASP A 207 10.80 22.95 9.69
CA ASP A 207 10.04 23.73 8.71
C ASP A 207 10.14 23.14 7.29
N ARG A 208 10.63 21.90 7.17
CA ARG A 208 10.80 21.17 5.90
C ARG A 208 9.75 20.09 5.66
N GLY A 209 8.82 19.91 6.58
CA GLY A 209 7.74 18.95 6.47
C GLY A 209 6.43 19.41 7.09
N GLY A 210 5.46 18.51 7.11
CA GLY A 210 4.16 18.72 7.75
C GLY A 210 3.47 19.99 7.27
N ALA A 211 3.16 20.88 8.20
CA ALA A 211 2.44 22.10 7.91
C ALA A 211 3.19 23.05 6.97
N TRP A 212 4.51 22.91 6.82
CA TRP A 212 5.35 23.70 5.91
C TRP A 212 5.62 23.02 4.57
N ALA A 213 5.29 21.74 4.40
CA ALA A 213 5.68 20.93 3.24
C ALA A 213 5.32 21.58 1.89
N ARG A 214 4.11 22.17 1.77
CA ARG A 214 3.64 22.87 0.56
C ARG A 214 4.43 24.14 0.20
N MET A 215 5.27 24.65 1.11
CA MET A 215 6.10 25.82 0.89
C MET A 215 7.47 25.46 0.32
N GLY A 216 7.90 24.20 0.44
CA GLY A 216 9.16 23.69 -0.10
C GLY A 216 9.01 23.19 -1.53
N LYS A 217 9.98 23.49 -2.38
CA LYS A 217 10.00 22.99 -3.77
C LYS A 217 10.32 21.49 -3.81
N GLU A 218 11.07 21.01 -2.83
CA GLU A 218 11.58 19.64 -2.78
C GLU A 218 10.42 18.64 -2.71
N GLY A 219 9.35 18.93 -1.96
CA GLY A 219 8.17 18.06 -1.87
C GLY A 219 7.47 17.76 -3.21
N TYR A 220 7.77 18.53 -4.27
CA TYR A 220 7.15 18.41 -5.59
C TYR A 220 8.07 17.83 -6.68
N GLY A 221 9.34 17.53 -6.38
CA GLY A 221 10.28 17.09 -7.42
C GLY A 221 10.30 15.58 -7.63
N SER A 222 10.53 15.15 -8.87
CA SER A 222 10.84 13.74 -9.18
C SER A 222 12.31 13.43 -8.92
N TYR A 223 12.60 12.19 -8.50
CA TYR A 223 13.97 11.76 -8.18
C TYR A 223 14.39 10.49 -8.93
N LEU A 224 15.68 10.45 -9.27
CA LEU A 224 16.33 9.26 -9.83
C LEU A 224 16.96 8.45 -8.70
N MET A 225 16.66 7.15 -8.65
CA MET A 225 17.18 6.24 -7.62
C MET A 225 18.61 5.80 -7.94
N ASN A 226 19.54 6.09 -7.04
CA ASN A 226 20.92 5.63 -7.06
C ASN A 226 21.11 4.45 -6.10
N PHE A 227 21.54 3.30 -6.64
CA PHE A 227 21.86 2.07 -5.87
C PHE A 227 23.37 1.82 -5.75
N GLY A 228 24.18 2.89 -5.74
CA GLY A 228 25.62 2.82 -5.55
C GLY A 228 26.46 2.85 -6.83
N THR A 229 25.98 3.55 -7.87
CA THR A 229 26.73 3.79 -9.12
C THR A 229 27.08 5.26 -9.33
N LEU A 230 26.55 6.18 -8.50
CA LEU A 230 26.98 7.57 -8.44
C LEU A 230 28.33 7.71 -7.71
N THR A 231 29.38 7.99 -8.47
CA THR A 231 30.75 8.24 -7.99
C THR A 231 31.24 9.60 -8.48
N GLU A 232 32.44 10.01 -8.07
CA GLU A 232 33.05 11.25 -8.59
C GLU A 232 33.32 11.19 -10.10
N GLU A 233 33.48 9.97 -10.65
CA GLU A 233 33.70 9.73 -12.07
C GLU A 233 32.40 9.76 -12.88
N THR A 234 31.28 9.33 -12.30
CA THR A 234 29.99 9.20 -13.01
C THR A 234 29.03 10.35 -12.75
N VAL A 235 29.29 11.24 -11.79
CA VAL A 235 28.34 12.32 -11.42
C VAL A 235 27.94 13.24 -12.58
N ASP A 236 28.80 13.47 -13.58
CA ASP A 236 28.40 14.26 -14.76
C ASP A 236 27.35 13.54 -15.62
N GLU A 237 27.48 12.22 -15.78
CA GLU A 237 26.48 11.38 -16.45
C GLU A 237 25.15 11.44 -15.71
N TRP A 238 25.19 11.35 -14.37
CA TRP A 238 23.98 11.48 -13.53
C TRP A 238 23.30 12.84 -13.66
N ILE A 239 24.07 13.92 -13.73
CA ILE A 239 23.56 15.27 -13.95
C ILE A 239 22.86 15.36 -15.32
N GLU A 240 23.48 14.81 -16.38
CA GLU A 240 22.88 14.81 -17.71
C GLU A 240 21.63 13.92 -17.80
N THR A 241 21.63 12.77 -17.13
CA THR A 241 20.44 11.90 -17.04
C THR A 241 19.29 12.57 -16.29
N CYS A 242 19.57 13.30 -15.19
CA CYS A 242 18.51 14.08 -14.53
C CYS A 242 17.93 15.14 -15.47
N LYS A 243 18.79 15.86 -16.22
CA LYS A 243 18.32 16.85 -17.21
C LYS A 243 17.52 16.22 -18.34
N SER A 244 17.92 15.04 -18.82
CA SER A 244 17.23 14.34 -19.90
C SER A 244 15.83 13.86 -19.51
N LEU A 245 15.58 13.64 -18.22
CA LEU A 245 14.27 13.28 -17.66
C LEU A 245 13.48 14.49 -17.11
N GLY A 246 14.11 15.66 -17.01
CA GLY A 246 13.52 16.83 -16.33
C GLY A 246 13.49 16.70 -14.80
N PHE A 247 14.32 15.83 -14.21
CA PHE A 247 14.37 15.57 -12.78
C PHE A 247 15.24 16.59 -12.04
N THR A 248 14.91 16.82 -10.77
CA THR A 248 15.59 17.83 -9.93
C THR A 248 16.21 17.24 -8.67
N GLN A 249 16.17 15.91 -8.52
CA GLN A 249 16.57 15.23 -7.29
C GLN A 249 17.21 13.87 -7.60
N ILE A 250 18.15 13.45 -6.76
CA ILE A 250 18.69 12.09 -6.71
C ILE A 250 18.45 11.54 -5.32
N ASP A 251 17.95 10.32 -5.27
CA ASP A 251 17.75 9.57 -4.04
C ASP A 251 18.80 8.46 -3.93
N ASN A 252 19.62 8.50 -2.88
CA ASN A 252 20.79 7.64 -2.73
C ASN A 252 20.49 6.47 -1.79
N HIS A 253 19.94 5.41 -2.35
CA HIS A 253 19.52 4.21 -1.63
C HIS A 253 20.71 3.34 -1.21
N GLY A 254 20.89 3.22 0.11
CA GLY A 254 21.93 2.43 0.76
C GLY A 254 21.84 0.92 0.59
N GLY A 255 22.84 0.22 1.14
CA GLY A 255 22.96 -1.24 1.09
C GLY A 255 23.79 -1.75 -0.08
N GLY A 256 23.85 -3.08 -0.22
CA GLY A 256 24.55 -3.75 -1.31
C GLY A 256 26.03 -3.36 -1.41
N SER A 257 26.44 -2.83 -2.56
CA SER A 257 27.82 -2.40 -2.80
C SER A 257 28.08 -0.92 -2.51
N PHE A 258 27.11 -0.20 -1.93
CA PHE A 258 27.20 1.22 -1.63
C PHE A 258 27.76 1.47 -0.23
N PHE A 259 26.93 1.33 0.80
CA PHE A 259 27.33 1.38 2.21
C PHE A 259 26.61 0.34 3.05
N GLU A 260 27.25 -0.07 4.14
CA GLU A 260 26.70 -0.98 5.13
C GLU A 260 25.67 -0.28 6.04
N PHE A 261 24.54 -0.93 6.30
CA PHE A 261 23.56 -0.42 7.27
C PHE A 261 24.04 -0.61 8.71
N GLY A 262 23.86 0.43 9.52
CA GLY A 262 24.30 0.49 10.91
C GLY A 262 25.48 1.45 11.11
N THR A 263 26.58 1.21 10.41
CA THR A 263 27.81 2.04 10.48
C THR A 263 27.85 3.13 9.40
N PHE A 264 27.25 2.86 8.25
CA PHE A 264 27.35 3.65 7.02
C PHE A 264 28.77 3.80 6.50
N GLU A 265 29.58 2.75 6.66
CA GLU A 265 30.86 2.66 5.98
C GLU A 265 30.64 2.44 4.49
N LEU A 266 31.19 3.35 3.68
CA LEU A 266 31.13 3.30 2.22
C LEU A 266 32.09 2.24 1.66
N ASN A 267 31.75 1.69 0.50
CA ASN A 267 32.64 0.84 -0.25
C ASN A 267 33.88 1.62 -0.72
N LYS A 268 35.01 1.37 -0.05
CA LYS A 268 36.29 2.06 -0.30
C LYS A 268 36.87 1.84 -1.69
N GLN A 269 36.41 0.84 -2.46
CA GLN A 269 36.83 0.69 -3.86
C GLN A 269 36.18 1.74 -4.77
N LYS A 270 34.94 2.17 -4.44
CA LYS A 270 34.18 3.16 -5.21
C LYS A 270 34.31 4.58 -4.65
N TRP A 271 34.40 4.72 -3.32
CA TRP A 271 34.60 5.98 -2.60
C TRP A 271 35.83 5.87 -1.69
N PRO A 272 37.05 6.00 -2.23
CA PRO A 272 38.29 5.78 -1.49
C PRO A 272 38.48 6.72 -0.30
N ASP A 273 37.98 7.95 -0.40
CA ASP A 273 38.00 8.94 0.69
C ASP A 273 36.73 8.89 1.57
N GLY A 274 35.88 7.87 1.38
CA GLY A 274 34.62 7.72 2.11
C GLY A 274 33.67 8.92 1.89
N TRP A 275 33.14 9.47 2.97
CA TRP A 275 32.13 10.54 2.92
C TRP A 275 32.68 11.87 2.38
N ASP A 276 34.00 12.07 2.33
CA ASP A 276 34.60 13.23 1.66
C ASP A 276 34.37 13.19 0.14
N SER A 277 34.44 12.00 -0.48
CA SER A 277 34.06 11.81 -1.88
C SER A 277 32.61 12.21 -2.10
N PHE A 278 31.70 11.75 -1.23
CA PHE A 278 30.27 12.04 -1.38
C PHE A 278 29.92 13.51 -1.16
N LYS A 279 30.64 14.19 -0.26
CA LYS A 279 30.51 15.65 -0.08
C LYS A 279 30.87 16.41 -1.37
N ARG A 280 31.92 15.99 -2.08
CA ARG A 280 32.29 16.58 -3.39
C ARG A 280 31.25 16.28 -4.47
N ILE A 281 30.67 15.07 -4.46
CA ILE A 281 29.57 14.70 -5.35
C ILE A 281 28.36 15.61 -5.09
N ASN A 282 27.89 15.72 -3.84
CA ASN A 282 26.75 16.57 -3.49
C ASN A 282 26.98 18.03 -3.89
N ARG A 283 28.20 18.57 -3.71
CA ARG A 283 28.54 19.91 -4.20
C ARG A 283 28.30 20.07 -5.70
N ARG A 284 28.72 19.11 -6.52
CA ARG A 284 28.51 19.14 -7.98
C ARG A 284 27.04 19.00 -8.36
N LEU A 285 26.28 18.19 -7.64
CA LEU A 285 24.83 18.09 -7.82
C LEU A 285 24.13 19.41 -7.49
N HIS A 286 24.50 20.06 -6.38
CA HIS A 286 23.95 21.36 -5.98
C HIS A 286 24.30 22.46 -6.97
N ASP A 287 25.53 22.49 -7.49
CA ASP A 287 25.95 23.43 -8.54
C ASP A 287 25.13 23.24 -9.83
N ALA A 288 24.63 22.03 -10.09
CA ALA A 288 23.71 21.69 -11.18
C ALA A 288 22.22 21.90 -10.84
N GLY A 289 21.89 22.33 -9.60
CA GLY A 289 20.52 22.54 -9.15
C GLY A 289 19.76 21.25 -8.78
N ILE A 290 20.46 20.15 -8.54
CA ILE A 290 19.91 18.83 -8.19
C ILE A 290 20.04 18.62 -6.68
N SER A 291 18.93 18.34 -6.00
CA SER A 291 18.95 17.98 -4.58
C SER A 291 19.35 16.53 -4.36
N SER A 292 19.99 16.24 -3.24
CA SER A 292 20.49 14.91 -2.88
C SER A 292 19.81 14.40 -1.61
N ILE A 293 19.18 13.23 -1.67
CA ILE A 293 18.49 12.58 -0.55
C ILE A 293 19.35 11.42 -0.04
N PHE A 294 19.55 11.33 1.27
CA PHE A 294 20.22 10.20 1.92
C PHE A 294 19.20 9.11 2.26
N HIS A 295 19.15 8.02 1.49
CA HIS A 295 18.19 6.94 1.72
C HIS A 295 18.86 5.75 2.39
N THR A 296 18.35 5.39 3.56
CA THR A 296 18.92 4.33 4.39
C THR A 296 17.82 3.54 5.10
N TYR A 297 18.11 2.30 5.48
CA TYR A 297 17.29 1.62 6.47
C TYR A 297 17.46 2.33 7.81
N ALA A 298 16.35 2.50 8.55
CA ALA A 298 16.33 3.31 9.76
C ALA A 298 17.29 2.80 10.87
N PHE A 299 16.91 1.76 11.62
CA PHE A 299 17.69 1.23 12.75
C PHE A 299 18.21 -0.18 12.49
N PHE A 300 18.22 -0.65 11.24
CA PHE A 300 18.69 -1.99 10.90
C PHE A 300 20.21 -2.06 10.79
N ILE A 301 20.75 -3.20 11.19
CA ILE A 301 22.18 -3.47 11.29
C ILE A 301 22.50 -4.67 10.40
N ASP A 302 23.39 -4.47 9.44
CA ASP A 302 23.92 -5.56 8.63
C ASP A 302 24.71 -6.56 9.50
N LYS A 303 24.57 -7.85 9.20
CA LYS A 303 25.14 -8.91 10.06
C LYS A 303 26.67 -9.01 10.01
N ASN A 304 27.31 -8.38 9.04
CA ASN A 304 28.77 -8.22 8.94
C ASN A 304 29.28 -6.93 9.59
N SER A 305 28.39 -6.11 10.14
CA SER A 305 28.77 -4.84 10.76
C SER A 305 29.58 -5.03 12.02
N ILE A 306 30.40 -4.04 12.36
CA ILE A 306 31.21 -4.03 13.59
C ILE A 306 30.36 -4.14 14.88
N TYR A 307 29.06 -3.87 14.78
CA TYR A 307 28.11 -4.05 15.88
C TYR A 307 27.67 -5.51 16.07
N VAL A 308 27.98 -6.40 15.13
CA VAL A 308 27.57 -7.81 15.11
C VAL A 308 28.79 -8.74 15.05
N SER A 309 29.79 -8.39 14.25
CA SER A 309 30.93 -9.25 13.92
C SER A 309 32.28 -8.54 14.14
N PRO A 310 33.33 -9.25 14.61
CA PRO A 310 33.32 -10.62 15.15
C PRO A 310 32.86 -10.68 16.62
N VAL A 311 32.58 -9.53 17.25
CA VAL A 311 32.08 -9.46 18.64
C VAL A 311 30.73 -8.73 18.61
N PRO A 312 29.61 -9.39 18.94
CA PRO A 312 28.30 -8.79 18.89
C PRO A 312 28.14 -7.78 20.02
N SER A 313 27.57 -6.61 19.72
CA SER A 313 27.25 -5.62 20.74
C SER A 313 26.28 -6.22 21.76
N LYS A 314 26.54 -5.96 23.04
CA LYS A 314 25.61 -6.31 24.12
C LYS A 314 24.26 -5.60 24.01
N ASP A 315 24.21 -4.53 23.21
CA ASP A 315 23.05 -3.67 23.00
C ASP A 315 22.22 -4.09 21.77
N LEU A 316 22.47 -5.26 21.16
CA LEU A 316 21.58 -5.82 20.13
C LEU A 316 20.20 -6.16 20.73
N GLY A 317 19.14 -5.86 19.98
CA GLY A 317 17.76 -6.15 20.34
C GLY A 317 17.45 -7.64 20.30
N TYR A 318 16.53 -8.07 21.16
CA TYR A 318 16.13 -9.46 21.29
C TYR A 318 14.62 -9.58 21.53
N ALA A 319 14.04 -10.66 21.01
CA ALA A 319 12.62 -10.97 21.12
C ALA A 319 12.31 -11.86 22.33
N GLY A 320 13.31 -12.60 22.82
CA GLY A 320 13.16 -13.52 23.94
C GLY A 320 14.44 -13.66 24.76
N THR A 321 14.28 -14.13 25.99
CA THR A 321 15.39 -14.42 26.91
C THR A 321 15.17 -15.80 27.51
N PHE A 322 16.25 -16.58 27.56
CA PHE A 322 16.31 -17.90 28.17
C PHE A 322 17.51 -17.97 29.11
N THR A 323 17.56 -19.03 29.90
CA THR A 323 18.61 -19.31 30.86
C THR A 323 19.17 -20.70 30.60
N LEU A 324 20.50 -20.82 30.48
CA LEU A 324 21.14 -22.13 30.33
C LEU A 324 20.82 -23.03 31.54
N ALA A 325 20.28 -24.21 31.27
CA ALA A 325 19.97 -25.21 32.29
C ALA A 325 21.23 -25.98 32.76
N GLN A 326 22.27 -26.00 31.93
CA GLN A 326 23.54 -26.67 32.18
C GLN A 326 24.67 -25.94 31.42
N PRO A 327 25.96 -26.16 31.76
CA PRO A 327 27.06 -25.57 31.02
C PRO A 327 27.04 -26.01 29.55
N LEU A 328 27.47 -25.11 28.65
CA LEU A 328 27.56 -25.33 27.20
C LEU A 328 29.03 -25.31 26.79
N ASP A 329 29.58 -26.44 26.33
CA ASP A 329 30.96 -26.48 25.80
C ASP A 329 31.04 -25.99 24.34
N GLU A 330 32.24 -25.72 23.83
CA GLU A 330 32.49 -25.15 22.48
C GLU A 330 32.04 -26.04 21.31
N THR A 331 31.81 -27.33 21.56
CA THR A 331 31.44 -28.34 20.56
C THR A 331 29.98 -28.79 20.65
N ALA A 332 29.23 -28.24 21.62
CA ALA A 332 27.86 -28.61 21.88
C ALA A 332 26.97 -28.42 20.63
N THR A 333 26.14 -29.42 20.37
CA THR A 333 25.20 -29.47 19.23
C THR A 333 23.77 -29.09 19.60
N GLU A 334 23.52 -28.83 20.88
CA GLU A 334 22.23 -28.43 21.44
C GLU A 334 22.43 -27.43 22.59
N VAL A 335 21.53 -26.44 22.72
CA VAL A 335 21.46 -25.53 23.88
C VAL A 335 20.27 -25.94 24.74
N VAL A 336 20.51 -26.38 25.97
CA VAL A 336 19.44 -26.76 26.91
C VAL A 336 19.10 -25.58 27.80
N VAL A 337 17.83 -25.17 27.83
CA VAL A 337 17.35 -23.99 28.57
C VAL A 337 16.27 -24.36 29.59
N LYS A 338 16.07 -23.48 30.57
CA LYS A 338 15.09 -23.68 31.64
C LYS A 338 13.66 -23.36 31.20
N GLU A 339 13.51 -22.34 30.38
CA GLU A 339 12.24 -21.82 29.88
C GLU A 339 11.76 -22.62 28.66
N SER A 340 10.46 -22.56 28.37
CA SER A 340 9.89 -23.31 27.25
C SER A 340 10.32 -22.75 25.90
N THR A 341 10.74 -23.65 25.00
CA THR A 341 11.03 -23.34 23.60
C THR A 341 9.85 -23.65 22.66
N ALA A 342 8.68 -24.01 23.21
CA ALA A 342 7.54 -24.46 22.40
C ALA A 342 7.04 -23.40 21.39
N ASP A 343 7.03 -22.14 21.81
CA ASP A 343 6.56 -21.01 20.99
C ASP A 343 7.65 -20.41 20.08
N VAL A 344 8.87 -20.97 20.09
CA VAL A 344 9.96 -20.51 19.23
C VAL A 344 9.74 -21.01 17.80
N SER A 345 9.60 -20.06 16.87
CA SER A 345 9.51 -20.35 15.44
C SER A 345 10.88 -20.47 14.79
N THR A 346 11.04 -21.41 13.85
CA THR A 346 12.21 -21.51 12.96
C THR A 346 11.96 -20.90 11.58
N VAL A 347 10.77 -20.35 11.34
CA VAL A 347 10.43 -19.70 10.07
C VAL A 347 11.14 -18.36 10.00
N THR A 348 11.92 -18.16 8.95
CA THR A 348 12.60 -16.90 8.62
C THR A 348 12.23 -16.47 7.21
N GLY A 349 12.50 -15.23 6.86
CA GLY A 349 12.17 -14.65 5.56
C GLY A 349 12.43 -13.15 5.57
N PHE A 350 12.48 -12.54 4.39
CA PHE A 350 12.83 -11.13 4.28
C PHE A 350 11.85 -10.23 5.05
N HIS A 351 10.55 -10.45 4.96
CA HIS A 351 9.53 -9.69 5.70
C HIS A 351 9.13 -10.32 7.04
N THR A 352 9.78 -11.41 7.45
CA THR A 352 9.44 -12.13 8.68
C THR A 352 10.16 -11.52 9.87
N GLY A 353 9.42 -11.06 10.87
CA GLY A 353 9.95 -10.59 12.15
C GLY A 353 10.36 -11.74 13.08
N ASN A 354 11.37 -12.51 12.70
CA ASN A 354 11.90 -13.63 13.48
C ASN A 354 13.36 -13.91 13.09
N SER A 355 14.16 -14.38 14.05
CA SER A 355 15.51 -14.89 13.79
C SER A 355 15.63 -16.35 14.20
N VAL A 356 16.68 -17.01 13.72
CA VAL A 356 17.16 -18.28 14.28
C VAL A 356 18.52 -18.10 14.94
N THR A 357 18.77 -16.92 15.54
CA THR A 357 20.07 -16.56 16.11
C THR A 357 19.96 -16.28 17.61
N LEU A 358 20.80 -16.96 18.38
CA LEU A 358 21.00 -16.75 19.80
C LEU A 358 22.29 -15.96 20.03
N ARG A 359 22.33 -15.13 21.08
CA ARG A 359 23.55 -14.55 21.64
C ARG A 359 23.75 -15.04 23.06
N ILE A 360 24.93 -15.61 23.32
CA ILE A 360 25.38 -15.99 24.67
C ILE A 360 26.77 -15.37 24.87
N GLY A 361 26.88 -14.41 25.79
CA GLY A 361 28.08 -13.58 25.91
C GLY A 361 28.42 -12.87 24.58
N ASP A 362 29.63 -13.15 24.08
CA ASP A 362 30.19 -12.61 22.83
C ASP A 362 30.03 -13.58 21.64
N GLU A 363 29.28 -14.68 21.81
CA GLU A 363 29.06 -15.68 20.77
C GLU A 363 27.66 -15.56 20.18
N LEU A 364 27.57 -15.64 18.84
CA LEU A 364 26.32 -15.89 18.13
C LEU A 364 26.22 -17.36 17.71
N ILE A 365 25.05 -17.95 17.90
CA ILE A 365 24.76 -19.35 17.59
C ILE A 365 23.48 -19.39 16.76
N THR A 366 23.47 -20.04 15.59
CA THR A 366 22.20 -20.31 14.89
C THR A 366 21.65 -21.68 15.23
N PHE A 367 20.33 -21.88 15.06
CA PHE A 367 19.67 -23.17 15.29
C PHE A 367 18.69 -23.51 14.16
N THR A 368 18.38 -24.80 14.00
CA THR A 368 17.44 -25.27 12.95
C THR A 368 16.18 -25.94 13.51
N GLY A 369 16.13 -26.16 14.82
CA GLY A 369 14.98 -26.77 15.49
C GLY A 369 14.90 -26.43 16.98
N VAL A 370 13.74 -26.70 17.57
CA VAL A 370 13.48 -26.60 19.01
C VAL A 370 12.65 -27.78 19.51
N THR A 371 12.76 -28.11 20.79
CA THR A 371 11.85 -29.11 21.40
C THR A 371 10.56 -28.45 21.88
N GLN A 372 9.45 -29.18 21.73
CA GLN A 372 8.10 -28.73 22.14
C GLN A 372 7.77 -29.11 23.60
N THR A 373 8.51 -30.07 24.17
CA THR A 373 8.35 -30.53 25.55
C THR A 373 9.70 -30.55 26.27
N ALA A 374 9.67 -30.49 27.60
CA ALA A 374 10.87 -30.58 28.42
C ALA A 374 11.63 -31.91 28.19
N PRO A 375 12.98 -31.93 28.23
CA PRO A 375 13.86 -30.77 28.38
C PRO A 375 13.79 -29.85 27.15
N TYR A 376 13.68 -28.54 27.40
CA TYR A 376 13.57 -27.53 26.37
C TYR A 376 14.94 -27.22 25.78
N LYS A 377 15.01 -27.22 24.45
CA LYS A 377 16.28 -27.16 23.71
C LYS A 377 16.17 -26.39 22.42
N PHE A 378 17.27 -25.75 22.05
CA PHE A 378 17.59 -25.40 20.67
C PHE A 378 18.51 -26.47 20.08
N THR A 379 18.22 -26.94 18.87
CA THR A 379 18.89 -28.08 18.23
C THR A 379 19.43 -27.74 16.85
N GLY A 380 20.41 -28.52 16.40
CA GLY A 380 21.01 -28.35 15.07
C GLY A 380 21.75 -27.02 14.97
N LEU A 381 22.67 -26.82 15.91
CA LEU A 381 23.38 -25.56 16.10
C LEU A 381 24.51 -25.34 15.08
N GLU A 382 24.70 -24.09 14.68
CA GLU A 382 25.95 -23.58 14.11
C GLU A 382 26.60 -22.63 15.14
N ARG A 383 27.77 -23.00 15.64
CA ARG A 383 28.55 -22.22 16.61
C ARG A 383 29.37 -21.15 15.90
N GLY A 384 29.62 -20.03 16.57
CA GLY A 384 30.44 -18.95 15.99
C GLY A 384 29.80 -18.29 14.76
N ALA A 385 28.47 -18.23 14.71
CA ALA A 385 27.74 -17.62 13.61
C ALA A 385 28.19 -16.17 13.41
N ASN A 386 28.08 -15.68 12.17
CA ASN A 386 28.52 -14.34 11.76
C ASN A 386 29.98 -14.01 12.13
N GLY A 387 30.86 -15.02 12.19
CA GLY A 387 32.29 -14.84 12.47
C GLY A 387 32.63 -14.60 13.94
N THR A 388 31.67 -14.84 14.84
CA THR A 388 31.95 -14.85 16.28
C THR A 388 32.75 -16.08 16.70
N LYS A 389 33.39 -16.01 17.86
CA LYS A 389 34.23 -17.12 18.35
C LYS A 389 33.39 -18.08 19.22
N PRO A 390 33.36 -19.39 18.92
CA PRO A 390 32.81 -20.37 19.84
C PRO A 390 33.47 -20.30 21.23
N SER A 391 32.66 -20.33 22.28
CA SER A 391 33.15 -20.28 23.67
C SER A 391 32.37 -21.22 24.59
N ALA A 392 32.96 -21.58 25.72
CA ALA A 392 32.27 -22.28 26.79
C ALA A 392 31.43 -21.28 27.61
N HIS A 393 30.22 -21.67 28.00
CA HIS A 393 29.31 -20.87 28.80
C HIS A 393 28.87 -21.64 30.04
N ASP A 394 28.85 -20.97 31.19
CA ASP A 394 28.42 -21.59 32.44
C ASP A 394 26.91 -21.85 32.47
N ALA A 395 26.48 -22.79 33.32
CA ALA A 395 25.07 -22.89 33.68
C ALA A 395 24.57 -21.53 34.21
N ASP A 396 23.27 -21.26 34.05
CA ASP A 396 22.64 -19.99 34.43
C ASP A 396 23.03 -18.77 33.58
N ALA A 397 23.90 -18.92 32.57
CA ALA A 397 24.14 -17.84 31.62
C ALA A 397 22.86 -17.49 30.84
N THR A 398 22.68 -16.20 30.59
CA THR A 398 21.55 -15.68 29.82
C THR A 398 21.75 -15.92 28.34
N VAL A 399 20.71 -16.42 27.68
CA VAL A 399 20.64 -16.65 26.24
C VAL A 399 19.63 -15.68 25.65
N PHE A 400 20.08 -14.79 24.76
CA PHE A 400 19.21 -13.83 24.09
C PHE A 400 18.83 -14.35 22.72
N HIS A 401 17.54 -14.47 22.42
CA HIS A 401 17.05 -14.77 21.07
C HIS A 401 16.90 -13.46 20.30
N LEU A 402 17.80 -13.21 19.34
CA LEU A 402 17.94 -11.90 18.72
C LEU A 402 16.74 -11.53 17.85
N SER A 403 16.44 -10.23 17.80
CA SER A 403 15.40 -9.66 16.95
C SER A 403 15.92 -9.45 15.53
N GLU A 404 15.18 -9.90 14.52
CA GLU A 404 15.56 -9.78 13.11
C GLU A 404 14.34 -9.48 12.23
N ARG A 405 14.54 -8.64 11.21
CA ARG A 405 13.66 -8.46 10.04
C ARG A 405 14.50 -7.94 8.87
N PHE A 406 14.06 -8.17 7.63
CA PHE A 406 14.82 -7.80 6.42
C PHE A 406 16.22 -8.41 6.33
N GLY A 407 16.39 -9.59 6.97
CA GLY A 407 17.67 -10.28 7.09
C GLY A 407 18.70 -9.54 7.97
N ARG A 408 18.26 -8.62 8.84
CA ARG A 408 19.12 -7.70 9.62
C ARG A 408 18.72 -7.66 11.08
N PHE A 409 19.71 -7.45 11.94
CA PHE A 409 19.45 -7.22 13.37
C PHE A 409 19.06 -5.77 13.63
N VAL A 410 18.63 -5.49 14.85
CA VAL A 410 18.29 -4.15 15.34
C VAL A 410 18.97 -3.89 16.68
N PRO A 411 19.20 -2.63 17.07
CA PRO A 411 19.62 -2.30 18.43
C PRO A 411 18.44 -2.45 19.40
N GLY A 412 18.74 -2.67 20.68
CA GLY A 412 17.76 -2.52 21.74
C GLY A 412 17.29 -1.06 21.80
N PRO A 413 15.97 -0.78 21.74
CA PRO A 413 15.47 0.58 21.51
C PRO A 413 15.68 1.56 22.69
N GLU A 414 16.06 1.05 23.86
CA GLU A 414 16.41 1.83 25.06
C GLU A 414 17.92 1.84 25.36
N THR A 415 18.74 1.38 24.41
CA THR A 415 20.19 1.31 24.57
C THR A 415 20.90 2.50 23.93
N GLU A 416 22.18 2.69 24.27
CA GLU A 416 22.98 3.75 23.66
C GLU A 416 23.29 3.48 22.19
N LEU A 417 23.33 2.21 21.76
CA LEU A 417 23.52 1.87 20.35
C LEU A 417 22.41 2.47 19.46
N PHE A 418 21.16 2.45 19.92
CA PHE A 418 20.03 3.07 19.20
C PHE A 418 20.26 4.57 18.99
N ASN A 419 20.59 5.31 20.06
CA ASN A 419 20.84 6.75 19.98
C ASN A 419 22.08 7.06 19.12
N LYS A 420 23.16 6.27 19.27
CA LYS A 420 24.38 6.42 18.48
C LYS A 420 24.11 6.26 16.99
N MET A 421 23.28 5.28 16.61
CA MET A 421 22.89 5.09 15.21
C MET A 421 22.07 6.28 14.69
N ALA A 422 21.08 6.77 15.44
CA ALA A 422 20.31 7.97 15.05
C ALA A 422 21.23 9.19 14.86
N ARG A 423 22.15 9.45 15.80
CA ARG A 423 23.14 10.53 15.67
C ARG A 423 24.01 10.39 14.43
N ARG A 424 24.43 9.17 14.10
CA ARG A 424 25.25 8.91 12.92
C ARG A 424 24.54 9.30 11.61
N HIS A 425 23.23 9.16 11.52
CA HIS A 425 22.46 9.66 10.37
C HIS A 425 22.59 11.18 10.24
N ALA A 426 22.33 11.90 11.33
CA ALA A 426 22.41 13.36 11.35
C ALA A 426 23.83 13.87 11.02
N GLU A 427 24.87 13.21 11.56
CA GLU A 427 26.28 13.53 11.26
C GLU A 427 26.57 13.48 9.75
N ILE A 428 26.13 12.43 9.05
CA ILE A 428 26.36 12.28 7.60
C ILE A 428 25.58 13.33 6.82
N ILE A 429 24.31 13.58 7.20
CA ILE A 429 23.47 14.59 6.56
C ILE A 429 24.10 15.98 6.68
N ASN A 430 24.51 16.36 7.89
CA ASN A 430 25.16 17.64 8.14
C ASN A 430 26.49 17.73 7.38
N TYR A 431 27.33 16.70 7.47
CA TYR A 431 28.69 16.73 6.92
C TYR A 431 28.73 16.79 5.39
N CYS A 432 27.87 15.99 4.74
CA CYS A 432 27.77 15.88 3.28
C CYS A 432 26.72 16.82 2.68
N GLU A 433 26.05 17.62 3.51
CA GLU A 433 25.07 18.63 3.09
C GLU A 433 23.85 18.05 2.34
N PHE A 434 23.38 16.85 2.69
CA PHE A 434 22.18 16.27 2.08
C PHE A 434 20.93 17.16 2.28
N ASP A 435 20.04 17.20 1.29
CA ASP A 435 18.82 18.03 1.29
C ASP A 435 17.64 17.35 1.98
N GLY A 436 17.69 16.03 2.07
CA GLY A 436 16.68 15.19 2.70
C GLY A 436 17.23 13.85 3.16
N ILE A 437 16.39 13.10 3.86
CA ILE A 437 16.65 11.72 4.29
C ILE A 437 15.43 10.85 3.98
N TYR A 438 15.64 9.63 3.50
CA TYR A 438 14.60 8.61 3.41
C TYR A 438 14.92 7.50 4.42
N LEU A 439 14.04 7.28 5.39
CA LEU A 439 14.11 6.21 6.40
C LEU A 439 13.27 5.02 5.96
N ASP A 440 13.91 4.16 5.18
CA ASP A 440 13.32 2.91 4.71
C ASP A 440 13.33 1.83 5.79
N ALA A 441 12.58 0.76 5.55
CA ALA A 441 12.37 -0.34 6.48
C ALA A 441 11.78 0.08 7.85
N ILE A 442 11.38 1.34 8.06
CA ILE A 442 10.81 1.80 9.33
C ILE A 442 9.42 1.20 9.59
N ASP A 443 8.73 0.71 8.56
CA ASP A 443 7.58 -0.21 8.65
C ASP A 443 7.91 -1.50 9.45
N GLY A 444 9.19 -1.83 9.59
CA GLY A 444 9.68 -2.88 10.46
C GLY A 444 9.73 -2.55 11.96
N SER A 445 9.31 -1.37 12.42
CA SER A 445 9.54 -0.92 13.81
C SER A 445 8.90 -1.80 14.91
N SER A 446 7.94 -2.65 14.58
CA SER A 446 7.40 -3.63 15.55
C SER A 446 8.48 -4.60 16.07
N VAL A 447 9.55 -4.82 15.31
CA VAL A 447 10.68 -5.68 15.70
C VAL A 447 11.47 -5.14 16.91
N LEU A 448 11.34 -3.86 17.23
CA LEU A 448 12.02 -3.23 18.35
C LEU A 448 11.37 -3.57 19.70
N ALA A 449 10.03 -3.68 19.73
CA ALA A 449 9.31 -3.78 21.00
C ALA A 449 7.85 -4.27 20.89
N GLY A 450 7.45 -4.97 19.83
CA GLY A 450 6.07 -5.40 19.60
C GLY A 450 5.23 -4.41 18.77
N GLU A 451 4.13 -4.91 18.20
CA GLU A 451 3.23 -4.12 17.34
C GLU A 451 2.58 -2.95 18.10
N GLU A 452 2.26 -3.14 19.37
CA GLU A 452 1.59 -2.15 20.22
C GLU A 452 2.45 -0.91 20.50
N ASN A 453 3.77 -1.01 20.33
CA ASN A 453 4.74 0.05 20.57
C ASN A 453 5.35 0.63 19.28
N PHE A 454 4.86 0.20 18.11
CA PHE A 454 5.36 0.63 16.79
C PHE A 454 5.41 2.16 16.65
N TRP A 455 4.35 2.85 17.06
CA TRP A 455 4.20 4.30 16.96
C TRP A 455 5.26 5.07 17.76
N TYR A 456 5.78 4.49 18.84
CA TYR A 456 6.68 5.17 19.78
C TYR A 456 8.14 5.10 19.32
N TYR A 457 8.67 3.90 19.07
CA TYR A 457 10.11 3.73 18.85
C TYR A 457 10.60 4.23 17.49
N GLY A 458 9.78 4.11 16.44
CA GLY A 458 10.08 4.76 15.16
C GLY A 458 10.13 6.29 15.31
N THR A 459 9.18 6.87 16.07
CA THR A 459 9.17 8.31 16.39
C THR A 459 10.37 8.72 17.23
N LYS A 460 10.74 7.94 18.25
CA LYS A 460 11.91 8.18 19.09
C LYS A 460 13.18 8.26 18.23
N PHE A 461 13.34 7.37 17.25
CA PHE A 461 14.46 7.38 16.33
C PHE A 461 14.50 8.67 15.50
N ILE A 462 13.37 9.04 14.89
CA ILE A 462 13.24 10.28 14.10
C ILE A 462 13.55 11.52 14.95
N PHE A 463 12.99 11.60 16.16
CA PHE A 463 13.24 12.70 17.08
C PHE A 463 14.71 12.79 17.45
N GLU A 464 15.37 11.66 17.68
CA GLU A 464 16.80 11.65 17.95
C GLU A 464 17.60 12.14 16.75
N ILE A 465 17.30 11.70 15.52
CA ILE A 465 17.95 12.27 14.31
C ILE A 465 17.73 13.79 14.26
N ALA A 466 16.48 14.24 14.37
CA ALA A 466 16.09 15.63 14.22
C ALA A 466 16.77 16.57 15.24
N LYS A 467 17.00 16.10 16.48
CA LYS A 467 17.72 16.86 17.52
C LYS A 467 19.18 17.17 17.16
N HIS A 468 19.82 16.32 16.35
CA HIS A 468 21.23 16.44 16.00
C HIS A 468 21.47 17.00 14.59
N LEU A 469 20.41 17.34 13.86
CA LEU A 469 20.53 18.06 12.60
C LEU A 469 20.93 19.52 12.84
N GLU A 470 21.94 20.01 12.11
CA GLU A 470 22.35 21.43 12.15
C GLU A 470 21.33 22.34 11.45
N ARG A 471 20.58 21.77 10.50
CA ARG A 471 19.45 22.39 9.82
C ARG A 471 18.35 21.36 9.58
N PRO A 472 17.06 21.72 9.70
CA PRO A 472 15.98 20.84 9.29
C PRO A 472 16.13 20.43 7.81
N VAL A 473 15.81 19.17 7.52
CA VAL A 473 15.74 18.60 6.16
C VAL A 473 14.39 17.93 5.97
N GLY A 474 13.95 17.80 4.71
CA GLY A 474 12.76 17.00 4.40
C GLY A 474 13.03 15.53 4.70
N MET A 475 12.08 14.84 5.31
CA MET A 475 12.22 13.41 5.60
C MET A 475 11.16 12.60 4.86
N GLU A 476 11.53 11.45 4.33
CA GLU A 476 10.61 10.47 3.76
C GLU A 476 10.78 9.12 4.48
N MET A 477 9.76 8.28 4.45
CA MET A 477 9.76 6.98 5.15
C MET A 477 8.92 5.93 4.41
N SER A 478 9.08 4.65 4.74
CA SER A 478 8.27 3.53 4.21
C SER A 478 6.92 3.29 4.92
N SER A 479 6.62 4.02 6.00
CA SER A 479 5.34 3.96 6.72
C SER A 479 5.01 5.32 7.37
N MET A 480 3.94 5.41 8.15
CA MET A 480 3.52 6.64 8.82
C MET A 480 3.09 6.42 10.27
N ALA A 481 3.39 7.39 11.13
CA ALA A 481 2.73 7.62 12.40
C ALA A 481 2.48 9.12 12.55
N HIS A 482 1.61 9.50 13.50
CA HIS A 482 1.18 10.89 13.68
C HIS A 482 2.33 11.91 13.69
N HIS A 483 3.37 11.66 14.49
CA HIS A 483 4.52 12.57 14.61
C HIS A 483 5.39 12.65 13.36
N TRP A 484 5.39 11.63 12.51
CA TRP A 484 6.25 11.59 11.32
C TRP A 484 5.76 12.61 10.29
N TRP A 485 4.48 12.97 10.34
CA TRP A 485 3.88 14.01 9.50
C TRP A 485 4.64 15.34 9.60
N HIS A 486 5.09 15.74 10.79
CA HIS A 486 5.81 16.99 10.98
C HIS A 486 7.11 17.10 10.18
N TYR A 487 7.71 15.97 9.82
CA TYR A 487 8.99 15.91 9.11
C TYR A 487 8.83 15.58 7.63
N ARG A 488 7.67 15.06 7.22
CA ARG A 488 7.42 14.65 5.83
C ARG A 488 7.29 15.80 4.86
N SER A 489 8.10 15.77 3.80
CA SER A 489 8.03 16.77 2.73
C SER A 489 6.96 16.45 1.68
N ARG A 490 6.58 15.18 1.55
CA ARG A 490 5.53 14.67 0.66
C ARG A 490 4.95 13.34 1.17
N TYR A 491 3.94 12.80 0.49
CA TYR A 491 3.29 11.54 0.87
C TYR A 491 2.70 10.83 -0.37
N GLN A 492 2.93 9.54 -0.66
CA GLN A 492 3.84 8.54 -0.10
C GLN A 492 4.44 7.75 -1.28
N ALA A 493 5.71 7.36 -1.24
CA ALA A 493 6.32 6.63 -2.34
C ALA A 493 6.10 5.11 -2.23
N TRP A 494 5.08 4.58 -2.92
CA TRP A 494 4.90 3.12 -3.08
C TRP A 494 5.95 2.53 -4.01
N ASP A 495 6.25 1.24 -3.88
CA ASP A 495 7.03 0.43 -4.80
C ASP A 495 6.33 0.29 -6.16
N ARG A 496 7.06 -0.23 -7.16
CA ARG A 496 6.54 -0.36 -8.52
C ARG A 496 5.61 -1.57 -8.73
N PRO A 497 4.56 -1.45 -9.57
CA PRO A 497 3.84 -2.59 -10.11
C PRO A 497 4.65 -3.26 -11.25
N VAL A 498 4.28 -4.49 -11.60
CA VAL A 498 4.78 -5.22 -12.80
C VAL A 498 3.69 -5.49 -13.85
N ARG A 499 2.46 -5.10 -13.54
CA ARG A 499 1.24 -5.25 -14.36
C ARG A 499 0.15 -4.31 -13.85
N GLY A 500 -0.85 -4.00 -14.66
CA GLY A 500 -2.00 -3.20 -14.21
C GLY A 500 -1.65 -1.75 -13.82
N TYR A 501 -0.66 -1.15 -14.49
CA TYR A 501 -0.05 0.15 -14.13
C TYR A 501 -1.05 1.26 -13.84
N LYS A 502 -2.02 1.48 -14.75
CA LYS A 502 -2.99 2.57 -14.65
C LYS A 502 -3.90 2.40 -13.42
N ARG A 503 -4.36 1.17 -13.18
CA ARG A 503 -5.23 0.85 -12.03
C ARG A 503 -4.47 0.94 -10.72
N PHE A 504 -3.22 0.46 -10.69
CA PHE A 504 -2.33 0.62 -9.53
C PHE A 504 -2.16 2.10 -9.15
N LEU A 505 -1.93 2.96 -10.14
CA LEU A 505 -1.75 4.39 -9.91
C LEU A 505 -3.02 5.07 -9.35
N ASP A 506 -4.20 4.67 -9.83
CA ASP A 506 -5.47 5.17 -9.29
C ASP A 506 -5.68 4.75 -7.83
N ILE A 507 -5.39 3.49 -7.50
CA ILE A 507 -5.45 2.98 -6.11
C ILE A 507 -4.48 3.74 -5.22
N HIS A 508 -3.25 3.94 -5.70
CA HIS A 508 -2.23 4.69 -4.96
C HIS A 508 -2.68 6.12 -4.68
N LEU A 509 -3.19 6.83 -5.70
CA LEU A 509 -3.74 8.18 -5.56
C LEU A 509 -4.90 8.23 -4.55
N ALA A 510 -5.83 7.27 -4.62
CA ALA A 510 -6.92 7.17 -3.66
C ALA A 510 -6.40 6.98 -2.23
N SER A 511 -5.41 6.10 -2.06
CA SER A 511 -4.79 5.81 -0.77
C SER A 511 -4.08 7.02 -0.17
N ILE A 512 -3.25 7.74 -0.94
CA ILE A 512 -2.50 8.88 -0.39
C ILE A 512 -3.39 10.10 -0.15
N LYS A 513 -4.56 10.17 -0.81
CA LYS A 513 -5.54 11.24 -0.63
C LYS A 513 -6.48 11.01 0.55
N ASN A 514 -6.91 9.77 0.79
CA ASN A 514 -7.67 9.41 2.00
C ASN A 514 -7.07 8.17 2.68
N PRO A 515 -5.89 8.30 3.32
CA PRO A 515 -5.24 7.18 3.97
C PRO A 515 -6.00 6.70 5.21
N GLY A 516 -6.77 7.58 5.87
CA GLY A 516 -7.46 7.27 7.13
C GLY A 516 -8.77 6.48 6.97
N TYR A 517 -9.24 6.28 5.74
CA TYR A 517 -10.55 5.67 5.48
C TYR A 517 -10.68 4.24 6.03
N PHE A 518 -9.62 3.43 5.95
CA PHE A 518 -9.62 2.02 6.35
C PHE A 518 -8.86 1.75 7.65
N LEU A 519 -8.87 2.72 8.58
CA LEU A 519 -8.28 2.48 9.89
C LEU A 519 -8.99 1.34 10.62
N PRO A 520 -8.27 0.29 11.06
CA PRO A 520 -8.88 -0.83 11.79
C PRO A 520 -9.44 -0.38 13.15
N GLU A 521 -10.33 -1.15 13.78
CA GLU A 521 -10.77 -0.81 15.14
C GLU A 521 -9.65 -0.94 16.17
N GLN A 522 -8.80 -1.94 16.00
CA GLN A 522 -7.63 -2.20 16.83
C GLN A 522 -6.40 -1.53 16.19
N ILE A 523 -5.57 -0.90 17.02
CA ILE A 523 -4.32 -0.29 16.56
C ILE A 523 -3.37 -1.41 16.13
N LYS A 524 -2.82 -1.29 14.92
CA LYS A 524 -1.83 -2.21 14.36
C LYS A 524 -0.62 -1.43 13.86
N SER A 525 0.55 -2.05 13.86
CA SER A 525 1.78 -1.40 13.38
C SER A 525 1.72 -1.04 11.90
N ASN A 526 0.91 -1.77 11.13
CA ASN A 526 0.83 -1.61 9.68
C ASN A 526 -0.31 -0.71 9.20
N GLU A 527 -1.08 -0.04 10.07
CA GLU A 527 -2.31 0.65 9.62
C GLU A 527 -2.11 1.82 8.63
N TRP A 528 -0.86 2.28 8.45
CA TRP A 528 -0.46 3.31 7.48
C TRP A 528 0.65 2.84 6.50
N GLU A 529 0.88 1.53 6.42
CA GLU A 529 1.88 0.95 5.52
C GLU A 529 1.42 0.97 4.06
N HIS A 530 2.40 0.79 3.17
CA HIS A 530 2.16 0.73 1.73
C HIS A 530 1.17 -0.37 1.34
N GLY A 531 0.31 -0.03 0.39
CA GLY A 531 -0.46 -1.02 -0.34
C GLY A 531 -1.61 -1.71 0.42
N LEU A 532 -1.91 -1.27 1.63
CA LEU A 532 -3.00 -1.83 2.46
C LEU A 532 -4.37 -1.18 2.23
N TRP A 533 -4.42 -0.16 1.36
CA TRP A 533 -5.66 0.52 1.05
C TRP A 533 -6.55 -0.36 0.16
N ARG A 534 -7.68 -0.81 0.72
CA ARG A 534 -8.52 -1.91 0.23
C ARG A 534 -9.79 -1.47 -0.52
N GLY A 535 -9.87 -0.23 -0.95
CA GLY A 535 -11.07 0.28 -1.63
C GLY A 535 -11.29 -0.40 -2.99
N HIS A 536 -12.54 -0.36 -3.45
CA HIS A 536 -12.96 -0.86 -4.76
C HIS A 536 -13.31 0.32 -5.69
N GLY A 537 -13.70 0.01 -6.94
CA GLY A 537 -14.17 0.94 -7.99
C GLY A 537 -14.61 2.31 -7.51
N ALA A 538 -15.77 2.39 -6.86
CA ALA A 538 -16.39 3.65 -6.45
C ALA A 538 -15.52 4.49 -5.50
N LEU A 539 -14.83 3.85 -4.54
CA LEU A 539 -13.96 4.57 -3.60
C LEU A 539 -12.67 5.02 -4.29
N ILE A 540 -12.11 4.19 -5.18
CA ILE A 540 -10.93 4.55 -5.97
C ILE A 540 -11.26 5.79 -6.82
N ASP A 541 -12.37 5.75 -7.55
CA ASP A 541 -12.78 6.84 -8.43
C ASP A 541 -13.03 8.14 -7.65
N LYS A 542 -13.68 8.06 -6.48
CA LYS A 542 -13.92 9.20 -5.61
C LYS A 542 -12.62 9.83 -5.15
N TYR A 543 -11.74 9.06 -4.49
CA TYR A 543 -10.58 9.61 -3.81
C TYR A 543 -9.41 9.89 -4.74
N ALA A 544 -9.17 9.07 -5.77
CA ALA A 544 -8.13 9.34 -6.76
C ALA A 544 -8.38 10.66 -7.50
N SER A 545 -9.65 11.03 -7.68
CA SER A 545 -10.06 12.28 -8.35
C SER A 545 -10.03 13.52 -7.44
N ALA A 546 -9.96 13.34 -6.11
CA ALA A 546 -9.95 14.44 -5.14
C ALA A 546 -8.76 15.39 -5.41
N GLU A 547 -8.93 16.68 -5.14
CA GLU A 547 -7.91 17.68 -5.48
C GLU A 547 -6.68 17.60 -4.56
N ALA A 548 -6.90 17.34 -3.28
CA ALA A 548 -5.86 17.29 -2.27
C ALA A 548 -6.12 16.16 -1.26
N SER A 549 -5.12 15.86 -0.45
CA SER A 549 -5.18 14.80 0.55
C SER A 549 -5.66 15.27 1.92
N GLN A 550 -6.19 14.34 2.71
CA GLN A 550 -6.41 14.43 4.16
C GLN A 550 -5.16 14.94 4.90
N THR A 551 -3.97 14.49 4.49
CA THR A 551 -2.71 14.88 5.14
C THR A 551 -2.26 16.27 4.77
N MET A 552 -2.83 16.85 3.70
CA MET A 552 -2.45 18.13 3.15
C MET A 552 -0.96 18.23 2.74
N LEU A 553 -0.25 17.12 2.60
CA LEU A 553 1.13 17.08 2.10
C LEU A 553 1.15 17.14 0.56
N PRO A 554 2.23 17.62 -0.07
CA PRO A 554 2.52 17.33 -1.47
C PRO A 554 2.44 15.83 -1.75
N LEU A 555 1.99 15.46 -2.95
CA LEU A 555 1.82 14.06 -3.33
C LEU A 555 3.05 13.53 -4.06
N HIS A 556 3.27 12.22 -3.94
CA HIS A 556 4.30 11.50 -4.68
C HIS A 556 3.72 10.21 -5.27
N LEU A 557 3.98 9.94 -6.56
CA LEU A 557 3.34 8.83 -7.31
C LEU A 557 4.10 7.50 -7.21
N GLY A 558 5.01 7.39 -6.25
CA GLY A 558 5.75 6.16 -6.01
C GLY A 558 6.88 5.91 -7.00
N TRP A 559 7.38 4.69 -6.93
CA TRP A 559 8.47 4.17 -7.73
C TRP A 559 7.93 3.65 -9.04
N TRP A 560 8.61 4.02 -10.10
CA TRP A 560 8.34 3.58 -11.45
C TRP A 560 9.56 2.85 -11.98
N GLY A 561 9.34 1.67 -12.55
CA GLY A 561 10.37 0.95 -13.28
C GLY A 561 9.73 0.33 -14.50
N ASN A 562 10.18 0.76 -15.67
CA ASN A 562 9.67 0.28 -16.95
C ASN A 562 9.88 -1.24 -17.04
N GLN A 563 8.96 -1.93 -17.71
CA GLN A 563 9.04 -3.37 -17.93
C GLN A 563 9.08 -3.68 -19.42
N SER A 564 9.89 -4.66 -19.80
CA SER A 564 9.77 -5.37 -21.08
C SER A 564 8.89 -6.61 -20.91
N TRP A 565 8.47 -7.21 -22.02
CA TRP A 565 7.61 -8.39 -22.00
C TRP A 565 8.28 -9.57 -21.25
N SER A 566 7.64 -10.05 -20.17
CA SER A 566 8.08 -11.23 -19.42
C SER A 566 6.84 -12.00 -18.91
N PRO A 567 6.19 -12.76 -19.81
CA PRO A 567 4.95 -13.46 -19.50
C PRO A 567 5.18 -14.62 -18.51
N PRO A 568 4.12 -15.12 -17.84
CA PRO A 568 2.74 -14.64 -17.93
C PRO A 568 2.41 -13.50 -16.95
N GLN A 569 3.38 -13.02 -16.16
CA GLN A 569 3.11 -12.19 -14.99
C GLN A 569 3.54 -10.72 -15.13
N ILE A 570 4.36 -10.38 -16.12
CA ILE A 570 4.89 -9.02 -16.32
C ILE A 570 4.38 -8.47 -17.66
N GLU A 571 3.65 -7.37 -17.58
CA GLU A 571 3.15 -6.63 -18.74
C GLU A 571 4.22 -5.62 -19.19
N PRO A 572 4.50 -5.47 -20.50
CA PRO A 572 5.36 -4.40 -20.98
C PRO A 572 4.74 -3.03 -20.67
N THR A 573 5.58 -2.05 -20.36
CA THR A 573 5.14 -0.66 -20.17
C THR A 573 5.07 0.05 -21.51
N PHE A 574 3.87 0.27 -22.03
CA PHE A 574 3.67 0.95 -23.31
C PHE A 574 3.59 2.47 -23.14
N PHE A 575 3.61 3.20 -24.27
CA PHE A 575 3.54 4.65 -24.24
C PHE A 575 2.28 5.17 -23.56
N ASP A 576 1.15 4.45 -23.68
CA ASP A 576 -0.12 4.82 -23.05
C ASP A 576 -0.11 4.67 -21.53
N ASP A 577 0.70 3.75 -20.97
CA ASP A 577 0.93 3.67 -19.53
C ASP A 577 1.74 4.88 -19.02
N ILE A 578 2.74 5.31 -19.81
CA ILE A 578 3.59 6.46 -19.50
C ILE A 578 2.82 7.78 -19.62
N GLU A 579 1.99 7.93 -20.65
CA GLU A 579 1.10 9.11 -20.77
C GLU A 579 0.11 9.18 -19.62
N TYR A 580 -0.40 8.03 -19.15
CA TYR A 580 -1.28 7.98 -17.98
C TYR A 580 -0.55 8.48 -16.72
N LEU A 581 0.67 7.99 -16.46
CA LEU A 581 1.52 8.49 -15.38
C LEU A 581 1.75 10.01 -15.51
N GLY A 582 2.19 10.48 -16.67
CA GLY A 582 2.44 11.89 -16.95
C GLY A 582 1.19 12.77 -16.73
N CYS A 583 0.01 12.30 -17.15
CA CYS A 583 -1.26 12.97 -16.87
C CYS A 583 -1.47 13.12 -15.37
N LYS A 584 -1.29 12.05 -14.58
CA LYS A 584 -1.45 12.10 -13.11
C LYS A 584 -0.41 12.99 -12.43
N MET A 585 0.81 13.06 -12.95
CA MET A 585 1.84 13.97 -12.47
C MET A 585 1.41 15.44 -12.63
N ILE A 586 0.96 15.84 -13.84
CA ILE A 586 0.47 17.19 -14.11
C ILE A 586 -0.78 17.49 -13.27
N ALA A 587 -1.73 16.54 -13.22
CA ALA A 587 -3.04 16.72 -12.60
C ALA A 587 -2.97 17.00 -11.10
N ASN A 588 -1.97 16.41 -10.42
CA ASN A 588 -1.77 16.50 -8.98
C ASN A 588 -0.56 17.36 -8.59
N ASN A 589 0.14 17.92 -9.58
CA ASN A 589 1.48 18.50 -9.42
C ASN A 589 2.38 17.59 -8.55
N ALA A 590 2.47 16.31 -8.90
CA ALA A 590 3.17 15.30 -8.11
C ALA A 590 4.41 14.81 -8.86
N GLY A 591 5.51 14.64 -8.14
CA GLY A 591 6.70 13.94 -8.63
C GLY A 591 6.59 12.42 -8.48
N PHE A 592 7.56 11.70 -9.03
CA PHE A 592 7.71 10.24 -8.90
C PHE A 592 9.18 9.83 -8.79
N SER A 593 9.45 8.55 -8.49
CA SER A 593 10.81 7.99 -8.45
C SER A 593 11.06 7.11 -9.66
N GLN A 594 12.14 7.34 -10.40
CA GLN A 594 12.57 6.41 -11.45
C GLN A 594 13.57 5.41 -10.88
N LEU A 595 13.24 4.11 -10.95
CA LEU A 595 14.08 3.00 -10.52
C LEU A 595 15.13 2.65 -11.59
N GLY A 596 16.10 3.52 -11.81
CA GLY A 596 17.16 3.28 -12.80
C GLY A 596 16.62 2.98 -14.20
N ASP A 597 17.33 2.12 -14.93
CA ASP A 597 17.03 1.69 -16.31
C ASP A 597 16.87 2.85 -17.31
N VAL A 598 17.57 3.94 -17.04
CA VAL A 598 17.60 5.18 -17.82
C VAL A 598 19.03 5.62 -18.14
N ASP A 599 20.03 4.80 -17.80
CA ASP A 599 21.39 4.98 -18.30
C ASP A 599 21.45 4.71 -19.80
N GLU A 600 22.41 5.34 -20.49
CA GLU A 600 22.53 5.33 -21.94
C GLU A 600 22.54 3.90 -22.51
N LYS A 601 23.33 3.01 -21.88
CA LYS A 601 23.43 1.61 -22.31
C LYS A 601 22.09 0.90 -22.21
N THR A 602 21.36 1.03 -21.11
CA THR A 602 20.04 0.40 -20.97
C THR A 602 19.04 0.95 -21.99
N LEU A 603 19.04 2.26 -22.25
CA LEU A 603 18.16 2.89 -23.24
C LEU A 603 18.48 2.45 -24.68
N GLU A 604 19.73 2.10 -24.99
CA GLU A 604 20.13 1.49 -26.26
C GLU A 604 19.71 0.01 -26.35
N GLU A 605 19.88 -0.76 -25.27
CA GLU A 605 19.52 -2.18 -25.22
C GLU A 605 18.00 -2.41 -25.22
N ILE A 606 17.23 -1.45 -24.70
CA ILE A 606 15.77 -1.52 -24.56
C ILE A 606 15.13 -0.21 -25.09
N PRO A 607 14.96 -0.06 -26.41
CA PRO A 607 14.41 1.16 -27.01
C PRO A 607 13.01 1.55 -26.51
N LEU A 608 12.23 0.61 -25.98
CA LEU A 608 10.97 0.89 -25.30
C LEU A 608 11.16 1.91 -24.16
N PHE A 609 12.23 1.77 -23.37
CA PHE A 609 12.48 2.64 -22.22
C PHE A 609 12.94 4.03 -22.66
N LYS A 610 13.63 4.12 -23.80
CA LYS A 610 14.01 5.41 -24.40
C LYS A 610 12.78 6.24 -24.77
N ARG A 611 11.80 5.61 -25.44
CA ARG A 611 10.51 6.24 -25.74
C ARG A 611 9.80 6.70 -24.47
N SER A 612 9.80 5.88 -23.41
CA SER A 612 9.23 6.27 -22.11
C SER A 612 9.91 7.49 -21.51
N ALA A 613 11.25 7.53 -21.51
CA ALA A 613 12.03 8.66 -20.98
C ALA A 613 11.72 9.98 -21.71
N GLU A 614 11.60 9.95 -23.04
CA GLU A 614 11.27 11.13 -23.86
C GLU A 614 9.86 11.67 -23.54
N ILE A 615 8.88 10.79 -23.37
CA ILE A 615 7.52 11.17 -22.97
C ILE A 615 7.55 11.78 -21.56
N LEU A 616 8.18 11.09 -20.59
CA LEU A 616 8.25 11.55 -19.20
C LEU A 616 8.86 12.94 -19.08
N ARG A 617 9.98 13.18 -19.78
CA ARG A 617 10.61 14.49 -19.86
C ARG A 617 9.63 15.58 -20.31
N GLN A 618 8.87 15.31 -21.36
CA GLN A 618 7.91 16.29 -21.89
C GLN A 618 6.82 16.64 -20.88
N TYR A 619 6.29 15.64 -20.16
CA TYR A 619 5.28 15.87 -19.13
C TYR A 619 5.88 16.58 -17.90
N GLU A 620 7.12 16.29 -17.53
CA GLU A 620 7.83 16.99 -16.46
C GLU A 620 8.04 18.48 -16.77
N GLU A 621 8.51 18.80 -17.97
CA GLU A 621 8.68 20.19 -18.41
C GLU A 621 7.37 20.97 -18.30
N LEU A 622 6.24 20.37 -18.69
CA LEU A 622 4.91 20.98 -18.62
C LEU A 622 4.39 21.13 -17.18
N ARG A 623 4.68 20.15 -16.32
CA ARG A 623 4.35 20.18 -14.90
C ARG A 623 5.09 21.31 -14.19
N HIS A 624 6.42 21.38 -14.36
CA HIS A 624 7.25 22.43 -13.80
C HIS A 624 6.87 23.83 -14.32
N ALA A 625 6.48 23.93 -15.59
CA ALA A 625 5.99 25.19 -16.17
C ALA A 625 4.59 25.59 -15.69
N ASN A 626 3.89 24.75 -14.92
CA ASN A 626 2.50 24.96 -14.51
C ASN A 626 1.61 25.29 -15.73
N TYR A 627 1.83 24.58 -16.85
CA TYR A 627 1.31 24.98 -18.17
C TYR A 627 -0.22 24.91 -18.28
N PHE A 628 -0.83 23.88 -17.68
CA PHE A 628 -2.28 23.64 -17.74
C PHE A 628 -3.01 24.20 -16.50
N ASN A 629 -4.17 24.80 -16.72
CA ASN A 629 -5.03 25.37 -15.68
C ASN A 629 -5.75 24.28 -14.85
N ASP A 630 -6.42 24.69 -13.77
CA ASP A 630 -7.07 23.77 -12.84
C ASP A 630 -8.26 23.01 -13.45
N SER A 631 -8.95 23.59 -14.45
CA SER A 631 -10.02 22.91 -15.17
C SER A 631 -9.49 21.71 -15.97
N VAL A 632 -8.36 21.85 -16.65
CA VAL A 632 -7.68 20.73 -17.32
C VAL A 632 -7.17 19.72 -16.29
N ARG A 633 -6.54 20.17 -15.20
CA ARG A 633 -6.05 19.27 -14.14
C ARG A 633 -7.16 18.44 -13.52
N ALA A 634 -8.34 19.01 -13.31
CA ALA A 634 -9.50 18.29 -12.80
C ALA A 634 -9.95 17.16 -13.75
N LEU A 635 -9.85 17.37 -15.07
CA LEU A 635 -10.11 16.31 -16.07
C LEU A 635 -9.07 15.20 -16.01
N LEU A 636 -7.78 15.56 -15.91
CA LEU A 636 -6.67 14.61 -15.83
C LEU A 636 -6.64 13.81 -14.51
N ARG A 637 -7.21 14.35 -13.42
CA ARG A 637 -7.30 13.68 -12.11
C ARG A 637 -8.22 12.45 -12.15
N GLN A 638 -9.26 12.45 -12.99
CA GLN A 638 -10.29 11.40 -13.02
C GLN A 638 -9.70 9.99 -13.21
N ALA A 639 -10.01 9.07 -12.31
CA ALA A 639 -9.57 7.67 -12.39
C ALA A 639 -10.05 7.02 -13.70
N GLY A 640 -9.21 6.16 -14.29
CA GLY A 640 -9.47 5.47 -15.55
C GLY A 640 -9.68 6.36 -16.78
N LYS A 641 -9.59 7.70 -16.68
CA LYS A 641 -9.70 8.60 -17.83
C LYS A 641 -8.33 8.88 -18.42
N GLU A 642 -8.19 8.56 -19.70
CA GLU A 642 -6.93 8.62 -20.41
C GLU A 642 -6.91 9.80 -21.37
N TYR A 643 -5.72 10.37 -21.55
CA TYR A 643 -5.49 11.49 -22.44
C TYR A 643 -4.15 11.30 -23.14
N THR A 644 -4.06 11.74 -24.38
CA THR A 644 -2.81 11.78 -25.14
C THR A 644 -2.42 13.23 -25.41
N LEU A 645 -1.13 13.53 -25.23
CA LEU A 645 -0.58 14.87 -25.38
C LEU A 645 -0.22 15.11 -26.85
N PHE A 646 -0.58 16.28 -27.37
CA PHE A 646 -0.23 16.67 -28.74
C PHE A 646 0.01 18.17 -28.85
N ARG A 647 0.66 18.59 -29.94
CA ARG A 647 0.76 20.01 -30.30
C ARG A 647 -0.34 20.39 -31.29
N ASP A 648 -1.03 21.50 -31.02
CA ASP A 648 -2.00 22.09 -31.93
C ASP A 648 -1.34 22.78 -33.13
N GLU A 649 -2.15 23.30 -34.06
CA GLU A 649 -1.66 24.01 -35.26
C GLU A 649 -0.82 25.26 -34.94
N ALA A 650 -0.98 25.84 -33.74
CA ALA A 650 -0.20 26.95 -33.25
C ALA A 650 1.08 26.51 -32.50
N GLY A 651 1.35 25.20 -32.44
CA GLY A 651 2.48 24.61 -31.73
C GLY A 651 2.32 24.58 -30.21
N LYS A 652 1.12 24.84 -29.68
CA LYS A 652 0.83 24.80 -28.23
C LYS A 652 0.45 23.40 -27.80
N TRP A 653 0.79 23.05 -26.56
CA TRP A 653 0.44 21.76 -25.98
C TRP A 653 -1.03 21.69 -25.59
N ASN A 654 -1.68 20.59 -25.92
CA ASN A 654 -3.04 20.29 -25.51
C ASN A 654 -3.21 18.77 -25.37
N PHE A 655 -4.31 18.34 -24.76
CA PHE A 655 -4.70 16.95 -24.61
C PHE A 655 -5.90 16.63 -25.49
N LYS A 656 -6.00 15.36 -25.92
CA LYS A 656 -7.24 14.76 -26.41
C LYS A 656 -7.59 13.60 -25.49
N PRO A 657 -8.86 13.42 -25.11
CA PRO A 657 -9.31 12.18 -24.49
C PRO A 657 -8.91 10.99 -25.37
N ALA A 658 -8.44 9.92 -24.75
CA ALA A 658 -8.09 8.67 -25.41
C ALA A 658 -8.81 7.49 -24.73
N VAL A 659 -9.03 6.41 -25.47
CA VAL A 659 -9.55 5.15 -24.94
C VAL A 659 -8.79 4.01 -25.61
N TYR A 660 -8.24 3.10 -24.80
CA TYR A 660 -7.53 1.91 -25.26
C TYR A 660 -8.35 0.66 -24.92
N THR A 661 -9.20 0.21 -25.85
CA THR A 661 -10.07 -0.94 -25.62
C THR A 661 -9.33 -2.24 -25.93
N LYS A 662 -8.87 -2.92 -24.88
CA LYS A 662 -8.20 -4.23 -24.96
C LYS A 662 -9.22 -5.36 -25.14
N HIS A 663 -8.98 -6.24 -26.11
CA HIS A 663 -9.72 -7.49 -26.33
C HIS A 663 -8.77 -8.65 -26.63
N LYS A 664 -8.96 -9.79 -25.95
CA LYS A 664 -8.12 -10.99 -26.11
C LYS A 664 -8.82 -12.00 -27.01
N VAL A 665 -8.22 -12.28 -28.16
CA VAL A 665 -8.58 -13.41 -29.02
C VAL A 665 -7.90 -14.65 -28.44
N VAL A 666 -8.66 -15.68 -28.09
CA VAL A 666 -8.16 -16.93 -27.49
C VAL A 666 -8.23 -18.13 -28.44
N GLY A 667 -8.41 -17.87 -29.73
CA GLY A 667 -8.51 -18.86 -30.81
C GLY A 667 -9.20 -18.26 -32.02
N LEU A 668 -8.84 -18.70 -33.23
CA LEU A 668 -9.39 -18.14 -34.48
C LEU A 668 -10.82 -18.61 -34.76
N ASP A 669 -11.15 -19.84 -34.37
CA ASP A 669 -12.51 -20.39 -34.46
C ASP A 669 -13.33 -20.15 -33.18
N HIS A 670 -12.73 -19.51 -32.18
CA HIS A 670 -13.40 -19.20 -30.92
C HIS A 670 -14.24 -17.92 -31.06
N PRO A 671 -15.40 -17.78 -30.38
CA PRO A 671 -16.23 -16.57 -30.43
C PRO A 671 -15.48 -15.28 -30.09
N SER A 672 -14.38 -15.34 -29.33
CA SER A 672 -13.51 -14.19 -29.08
C SER A 672 -12.87 -13.59 -30.33
N ALA A 673 -12.80 -14.31 -31.45
CA ALA A 673 -12.32 -13.77 -32.71
C ALA A 673 -13.22 -12.65 -33.25
N GLY A 674 -14.47 -12.53 -32.78
CA GLY A 674 -15.37 -11.42 -33.06
C GLY A 674 -15.87 -10.73 -31.78
N TRP A 675 -15.87 -9.41 -31.74
CA TRP A 675 -16.34 -8.64 -30.59
C TRP A 675 -16.92 -7.29 -30.99
N VAL A 676 -17.41 -6.53 -30.01
CA VAL A 676 -17.94 -5.18 -30.22
C VAL A 676 -17.10 -4.19 -29.44
N VAL A 677 -16.71 -3.09 -30.08
CA VAL A 677 -16.06 -1.94 -29.45
C VAL A 677 -17.02 -0.76 -29.51
N ASN A 678 -17.24 -0.11 -28.37
CA ASN A 678 -18.04 1.11 -28.31
C ASN A 678 -17.14 2.36 -28.38
N ASN A 679 -17.19 3.10 -29.48
CA ASN A 679 -16.47 4.36 -29.65
C ASN A 679 -17.29 5.52 -29.09
N SER A 680 -16.80 6.13 -28.02
CA SER A 680 -17.43 7.30 -27.37
C SER A 680 -17.15 8.63 -28.08
N PHE A 681 -16.38 8.61 -29.18
CA PHE A 681 -15.95 9.80 -29.91
C PHE A 681 -16.56 9.90 -31.31
N GLY A 682 -16.17 10.94 -32.05
CA GLY A 682 -16.53 11.10 -33.46
C GLY A 682 -15.93 10.01 -34.37
N THR A 683 -16.40 9.96 -35.61
CA THR A 683 -15.83 9.08 -36.64
C THR A 683 -14.35 9.39 -36.84
N GLN A 684 -13.52 8.35 -36.87
CA GLN A 684 -12.07 8.48 -37.06
C GLN A 684 -11.47 7.25 -37.73
N PRO A 685 -10.31 7.36 -38.40
CA PRO A 685 -9.58 6.20 -38.89
C PRO A 685 -9.23 5.25 -37.75
N LEU A 686 -9.38 3.94 -37.99
CA LEU A 686 -9.01 2.88 -37.07
C LEU A 686 -7.55 3.01 -36.66
N LYS A 687 -7.31 2.93 -35.35
CA LYS A 687 -5.98 2.82 -34.75
C LYS A 687 -5.97 1.59 -33.87
N LEU A 688 -4.86 0.87 -33.84
CA LEU A 688 -4.78 -0.36 -33.06
C LEU A 688 -3.37 -0.71 -32.62
N ARG A 689 -3.30 -1.57 -31.60
CA ARG A 689 -2.12 -2.35 -31.24
C ARG A 689 -2.45 -3.85 -31.31
N ILE A 690 -1.59 -4.66 -31.92
CA ILE A 690 -1.73 -6.13 -31.98
C ILE A 690 -0.52 -6.76 -31.30
N GLU A 691 -0.75 -7.73 -30.40
CA GLU A 691 0.30 -8.39 -29.62
C GLU A 691 0.03 -9.91 -29.61
N PRO A 692 0.81 -10.74 -30.33
CA PRO A 692 0.75 -12.18 -30.20
C PRO A 692 1.17 -12.59 -28.79
N LEU A 693 0.35 -13.40 -28.12
CA LEU A 693 0.59 -13.88 -26.77
C LEU A 693 1.20 -15.29 -26.80
N LEU A 694 1.52 -15.86 -25.63
CA LEU A 694 1.87 -17.29 -25.55
C LEU A 694 0.61 -18.13 -25.78
N ALA A 695 0.70 -19.22 -26.53
CA ALA A 695 -0.32 -20.25 -26.58
C ALA A 695 -0.11 -21.30 -25.47
N VAL A 696 -1.06 -22.20 -25.31
CA VAL A 696 -1.02 -23.29 -24.33
C VAL A 696 -1.00 -24.63 -25.06
N LYS A 697 -0.22 -25.58 -24.56
CA LYS A 697 -0.28 -26.97 -25.05
C LYS A 697 -1.69 -27.57 -24.85
N PRO A 698 -2.08 -28.58 -25.66
CA PRO A 698 -3.39 -29.23 -25.52
C PRO A 698 -3.70 -29.70 -24.10
N TYR A 699 -4.98 -29.69 -23.72
CA TYR A 699 -5.45 -30.04 -22.38
C TYR A 699 -5.09 -31.48 -21.94
N ASP A 700 -4.89 -32.39 -22.89
CA ASP A 700 -4.48 -33.79 -22.69
C ASP A 700 -2.97 -34.02 -22.89
N ASP A 701 -2.17 -32.95 -22.99
CA ASP A 701 -0.72 -33.06 -23.12
C ASP A 701 -0.13 -33.91 -21.98
N PRO A 702 0.73 -34.92 -22.27
CA PRO A 702 1.28 -35.81 -21.25
C PRO A 702 2.11 -35.12 -20.15
N SER A 703 2.56 -33.89 -20.38
CA SER A 703 3.29 -33.09 -19.40
C SER A 703 2.38 -32.25 -18.50
N ALA A 704 1.06 -32.29 -18.69
CA ALA A 704 0.09 -31.61 -17.84
C ALA A 704 0.18 -32.09 -16.39
N ILE A 705 0.11 -31.14 -15.45
CA ILE A 705 0.11 -31.45 -14.01
C ILE A 705 -1.31 -31.26 -13.48
N LEU A 706 -1.91 -32.33 -12.97
CA LEU A 706 -3.23 -32.26 -12.34
C LEU A 706 -3.16 -31.49 -11.02
N LEU A 707 -3.84 -30.35 -10.92
CA LEU A 707 -3.94 -29.58 -9.68
C LEU A 707 -5.12 -30.06 -8.83
N THR A 708 -6.26 -30.30 -9.45
CA THR A 708 -7.44 -30.90 -8.80
C THR A 708 -8.28 -31.68 -9.80
N GLY A 709 -8.78 -32.84 -9.39
CA GLY A 709 -9.77 -33.62 -10.09
C GLY A 709 -11.15 -33.48 -9.44
N SER A 710 -11.99 -34.51 -9.61
CA SER A 710 -13.37 -34.53 -9.10
C SER A 710 -13.62 -35.51 -7.95
N SER A 711 -12.56 -36.10 -7.38
CA SER A 711 -12.69 -37.14 -6.36
C SER A 711 -12.79 -36.55 -4.96
N SER A 712 -13.41 -37.30 -4.04
CA SER A 712 -13.49 -36.95 -2.61
C SER A 712 -12.13 -36.82 -1.89
N SER A 713 -11.02 -37.05 -2.59
CA SER A 713 -9.65 -36.85 -2.09
C SER A 713 -9.16 -35.41 -2.26
N ASP A 714 -9.80 -34.62 -3.13
CA ASP A 714 -9.50 -33.21 -3.33
C ASP A 714 -10.23 -32.38 -2.26
N ASN A 715 -9.72 -32.44 -1.03
CA ASN A 715 -10.31 -31.74 0.11
C ASN A 715 -10.11 -30.22 -0.05
N PHE A 716 -11.14 -29.54 -0.54
CA PHE A 716 -11.24 -28.09 -0.45
C PHE A 716 -11.78 -27.69 0.93
N ASN A 717 -11.11 -26.76 1.58
CA ASN A 717 -11.58 -26.13 2.79
C ASN A 717 -12.21 -24.79 2.44
N GLN A 718 -13.38 -24.49 2.99
CA GLN A 718 -13.94 -23.14 2.93
C GLN A 718 -13.15 -22.26 3.90
N GLU A 719 -12.41 -21.30 3.37
CA GLU A 719 -11.51 -20.45 4.15
C GLU A 719 -12.15 -19.10 4.50
N ALA A 720 -12.77 -18.45 3.50
CA ALA A 720 -13.42 -17.15 3.66
C ALA A 720 -14.76 -17.07 2.92
N PHE A 721 -15.69 -16.29 3.48
CA PHE A 721 -16.98 -15.97 2.87
C PHE A 721 -17.47 -14.62 3.41
N ALA A 722 -18.23 -13.89 2.60
CA ALA A 722 -18.87 -12.66 3.04
C ALA A 722 -20.08 -12.97 3.94
N ASP A 723 -20.43 -12.05 4.84
CA ASP A 723 -21.58 -12.20 5.74
C ASP A 723 -22.88 -12.45 4.97
N GLY A 724 -23.47 -13.64 5.09
CA GLY A 724 -24.68 -14.02 4.36
C GLY A 724 -24.42 -14.65 2.98
N VAL A 725 -23.18 -15.01 2.68
CA VAL A 725 -22.78 -15.87 1.56
C VAL A 725 -22.40 -17.26 2.08
N SER A 726 -22.81 -18.30 1.35
CA SER A 726 -22.38 -19.68 1.59
C SER A 726 -22.05 -20.36 0.27
N GLY A 727 -21.05 -21.25 0.26
CA GLY A 727 -20.68 -22.03 -0.91
C GLY A 727 -20.51 -23.51 -0.60
N ILE A 728 -20.55 -24.35 -1.64
CA ILE A 728 -20.26 -25.78 -1.53
C ILE A 728 -19.59 -26.30 -2.79
N ILE A 729 -18.60 -27.18 -2.59
CA ILE A 729 -17.98 -27.99 -3.64
C ILE A 729 -18.40 -29.45 -3.43
N LYS A 730 -18.95 -30.09 -4.47
CA LYS A 730 -19.32 -31.51 -4.42
C LYS A 730 -19.14 -32.20 -5.78
N PRO A 731 -18.87 -33.51 -5.83
CA PRO A 731 -18.79 -34.24 -7.09
C PRO A 731 -20.08 -34.14 -7.92
N SER A 732 -19.96 -34.11 -9.24
CA SER A 732 -21.07 -34.16 -10.18
C SER A 732 -21.10 -35.48 -10.96
N THR A 733 -22.30 -35.92 -11.34
CA THR A 733 -22.48 -37.08 -12.23
C THR A 733 -22.28 -36.75 -13.70
N GLU A 734 -22.35 -35.46 -14.05
CA GLU A 734 -22.10 -35.00 -15.41
C GLU A 734 -20.59 -34.99 -15.70
N LYS A 735 -20.24 -35.33 -16.92
CA LYS A 735 -18.85 -35.36 -17.39
C LYS A 735 -18.56 -34.16 -18.27
N THR A 736 -17.29 -33.77 -18.32
CA THR A 736 -16.80 -32.80 -19.30
C THR A 736 -16.95 -33.34 -20.73
N PRO A 737 -16.89 -32.49 -21.77
CA PRO A 737 -17.01 -32.93 -23.16
C PRO A 737 -15.98 -33.99 -23.60
N ASP A 738 -14.80 -34.02 -22.98
CA ASP A 738 -13.75 -35.02 -23.19
C ASP A 738 -13.91 -36.28 -22.30
N GLY A 739 -14.99 -36.38 -21.52
CA GLY A 739 -15.35 -37.57 -20.75
C GLY A 739 -14.69 -37.68 -19.37
N GLU A 740 -13.93 -36.66 -18.96
CA GLU A 740 -13.44 -36.52 -17.59
C GLU A 740 -14.57 -36.20 -16.60
N SER A 741 -14.33 -36.46 -15.33
CA SER A 741 -15.30 -36.24 -14.27
C SER A 741 -15.32 -34.77 -13.84
N SER A 742 -16.48 -34.28 -13.38
CA SER A 742 -16.64 -32.87 -13.00
C SER A 742 -17.09 -32.69 -11.55
N THR A 743 -16.88 -31.47 -11.04
CA THR A 743 -17.23 -31.04 -9.70
C THR A 743 -18.16 -29.84 -9.78
N GLN A 744 -19.24 -29.85 -9.00
CA GLN A 744 -20.13 -28.71 -8.87
C GLN A 744 -19.58 -27.75 -7.83
N PHE A 745 -19.42 -26.48 -8.19
CA PHE A 745 -19.19 -25.38 -7.27
C PHE A 745 -20.41 -24.45 -7.27
N SER A 746 -21.14 -24.42 -6.15
CA SER A 746 -22.33 -23.57 -5.99
C SER A 746 -22.13 -22.54 -4.89
N ALA A 747 -22.78 -21.39 -5.01
CA ALA A 747 -22.87 -20.40 -3.95
C ALA A 747 -24.24 -19.70 -3.91
N THR A 748 -24.63 -19.26 -2.72
CA THR A 748 -25.86 -18.50 -2.49
C THR A 748 -25.52 -17.23 -1.72
N SER A 749 -26.16 -16.12 -2.07
CA SER A 749 -26.09 -14.84 -1.35
C SER A 749 -27.48 -14.42 -0.88
N ALA A 750 -27.63 -14.14 0.41
CA ALA A 750 -28.89 -13.73 1.04
C ALA A 750 -29.41 -12.34 0.58
N GLY A 751 -28.72 -11.66 -0.35
CA GLY A 751 -29.21 -10.46 -1.04
C GLY A 751 -29.16 -9.15 -0.23
N ALA A 752 -28.56 -9.16 0.97
CA ALA A 752 -28.34 -7.97 1.79
C ALA A 752 -26.98 -7.28 1.54
N ILE A 753 -26.16 -7.84 0.64
CA ILE A 753 -24.81 -7.38 0.30
C ILE A 753 -24.82 -6.82 -1.12
N TYR A 754 -24.10 -5.72 -1.37
CA TYR A 754 -23.78 -5.29 -2.72
C TYR A 754 -23.05 -6.43 -3.47
N PRO A 755 -23.41 -6.77 -4.71
CA PRO A 755 -22.78 -7.87 -5.46
C PRO A 755 -21.25 -7.83 -5.43
N GLU A 756 -20.66 -6.64 -5.58
CA GLU A 756 -19.21 -6.42 -5.57
C GLU A 756 -18.51 -6.84 -4.27
N GLY A 757 -19.24 -6.92 -3.15
CA GLY A 757 -18.73 -7.40 -1.85
C GLY A 757 -19.17 -8.81 -1.47
N SER A 758 -19.87 -9.51 -2.37
CA SER A 758 -20.23 -10.92 -2.16
C SER A 758 -19.10 -11.82 -2.65
N TYR A 759 -18.59 -12.67 -1.76
CA TYR A 759 -17.54 -13.64 -2.10
C TYR A 759 -17.62 -14.92 -1.29
N VAL A 760 -17.08 -16.01 -1.84
CA VAL A 760 -16.75 -17.25 -1.13
C VAL A 760 -15.48 -17.87 -1.71
N ASN A 761 -14.60 -18.33 -0.84
CA ASN A 761 -13.36 -19.02 -1.19
C ASN A 761 -13.39 -20.49 -0.79
N MET A 762 -12.88 -21.32 -1.70
CA MET A 762 -12.56 -22.71 -1.47
C MET A 762 -11.08 -22.92 -1.77
N GLU A 763 -10.33 -23.39 -0.77
CA GLU A 763 -8.87 -23.55 -0.86
C GLU A 763 -8.45 -25.02 -0.82
N LYS A 764 -7.51 -25.38 -1.69
CA LYS A 764 -6.73 -26.60 -1.64
C LYS A 764 -5.26 -26.26 -1.40
N THR A 765 -4.67 -26.81 -0.34
CA THR A 765 -3.26 -26.62 0.01
C THR A 765 -2.39 -27.74 -0.56
N PHE A 766 -1.18 -27.40 -0.99
CA PHE A 766 -0.11 -28.30 -1.40
C PHE A 766 1.00 -28.29 -0.35
N ALA A 767 1.23 -29.43 0.29
CA ALA A 767 2.30 -29.61 1.26
C ALA A 767 3.06 -30.93 0.98
N PRO A 768 4.34 -30.89 0.56
CA PRO A 768 5.13 -29.70 0.22
C PRO A 768 4.56 -28.95 -0.99
N GLY A 769 5.01 -27.70 -1.21
CA GLY A 769 4.53 -26.90 -2.34
C GLY A 769 4.90 -27.51 -3.70
N LEU A 770 4.04 -27.26 -4.68
CA LEU A 770 4.07 -27.84 -6.02
C LEU A 770 4.98 -27.03 -6.96
N ASN A 771 5.77 -27.72 -7.78
CA ASN A 771 6.62 -27.10 -8.78
C ASN A 771 5.93 -27.09 -10.16
N LEU A 772 5.53 -25.90 -10.58
CA LEU A 772 4.88 -25.58 -11.86
C LEU A 772 5.76 -24.73 -12.79
N LYS A 773 7.09 -24.70 -12.59
CA LYS A 773 7.99 -23.81 -13.35
C LYS A 773 7.83 -23.94 -14.88
N ASN A 774 7.52 -25.14 -15.37
CA ASN A 774 7.35 -25.44 -16.80
C ASN A 774 5.87 -25.51 -17.24
N ASN A 775 4.93 -25.27 -16.32
CA ASN A 775 3.48 -25.44 -16.51
C ASN A 775 2.76 -24.22 -15.93
N GLN A 776 2.92 -23.07 -16.57
CA GLN A 776 2.52 -21.78 -16.00
C GLN A 776 1.11 -21.32 -16.40
N ALA A 777 0.44 -22.05 -17.29
CA ALA A 777 -0.97 -21.84 -17.66
C ALA A 777 -1.90 -22.80 -16.91
N LEU A 778 -3.17 -22.44 -16.78
CA LEU A 778 -4.23 -23.34 -16.32
C LEU A 778 -5.18 -23.67 -17.47
N GLY A 779 -5.50 -24.95 -17.61
CA GLY A 779 -6.57 -25.44 -18.47
C GLY A 779 -7.72 -25.99 -17.62
N VAL A 780 -8.96 -25.58 -17.93
CA VAL A 780 -10.15 -26.06 -17.24
C VAL A 780 -11.38 -26.01 -18.15
N TRP A 781 -12.21 -27.04 -18.06
CA TRP A 781 -13.58 -27.02 -18.60
C TRP A 781 -14.53 -26.43 -17.58
N VAL A 782 -15.36 -25.48 -17.99
CA VAL A 782 -16.39 -24.87 -17.14
C VAL A 782 -17.74 -24.98 -17.82
N LYS A 783 -18.72 -25.56 -17.14
CA LYS A 783 -20.13 -25.46 -17.52
C LYS A 783 -20.74 -24.27 -16.79
N GLY A 784 -21.10 -23.24 -17.55
CA GLY A 784 -21.78 -22.08 -17.00
C GLY A 784 -23.28 -22.29 -16.89
N ASP A 785 -23.90 -21.53 -15.99
CA ASP A 785 -25.35 -21.43 -15.79
C ASP A 785 -25.94 -20.12 -16.35
N GLY A 786 -25.10 -19.23 -16.89
CA GLY A 786 -25.50 -17.95 -17.46
C GLY A 786 -25.85 -16.85 -16.45
N ASN A 787 -25.63 -17.06 -15.16
CA ASN A 787 -26.10 -16.15 -14.10
C ASN A 787 -25.16 -14.97 -13.80
N GLY A 788 -23.98 -14.91 -14.43
CA GLY A 788 -23.10 -13.74 -14.44
C GLY A 788 -22.19 -13.58 -13.23
N GLN A 789 -22.15 -14.55 -12.31
CA GLN A 789 -21.16 -14.63 -11.24
C GLN A 789 -19.74 -14.68 -11.80
N LEU A 790 -18.77 -14.24 -11.01
CA LEU A 790 -17.37 -14.23 -11.38
C LEU A 790 -16.64 -15.40 -10.70
N LEU A 791 -16.15 -16.35 -11.49
CA LEU A 791 -15.28 -17.43 -11.02
C LEU A 791 -13.82 -16.98 -11.14
N ASN A 792 -13.04 -17.08 -10.07
CA ASN A 792 -11.59 -16.85 -10.10
C ASN A 792 -10.82 -18.10 -9.68
N LEU A 793 -9.86 -18.51 -10.51
CA LEU A 793 -8.90 -19.56 -10.22
C LEU A 793 -7.58 -18.91 -9.86
N SER A 794 -7.16 -19.01 -8.60
CA SER A 794 -5.98 -18.31 -8.08
C SER A 794 -4.91 -19.26 -7.58
N LEU A 795 -3.68 -19.13 -8.09
CA LEU A 795 -2.49 -19.79 -7.51
C LEU A 795 -1.81 -18.87 -6.49
N ARG A 796 -1.28 -19.46 -5.40
CA ARG A 796 -0.56 -18.71 -4.36
C ARG A 796 0.86 -19.26 -4.15
N SER A 797 1.78 -18.36 -3.80
CA SER A 797 3.09 -18.74 -3.27
C SER A 797 3.12 -18.60 -1.74
N PRO A 798 4.01 -19.35 -1.05
CA PRO A 798 4.20 -19.17 0.39
C PRO A 798 4.53 -17.73 0.78
N ILE A 799 3.92 -17.28 1.89
CA ILE A 799 4.09 -15.92 2.43
C ILE A 799 5.56 -15.58 2.69
N HIS A 800 6.34 -16.49 3.26
CA HIS A 800 7.74 -16.24 3.58
C HIS A 800 8.67 -16.20 2.34
N ILE A 801 8.19 -16.57 1.14
CA ILE A 801 8.99 -16.62 -0.10
C ILE A 801 8.64 -15.47 -1.05
N SER A 802 7.36 -15.24 -1.31
CA SER A 802 6.90 -14.19 -2.24
C SER A 802 5.75 -13.37 -1.67
N TYR A 803 5.73 -13.22 -0.35
CA TYR A 803 4.74 -12.45 0.40
C TYR A 803 3.28 -12.84 0.13
N GLY A 804 3.04 -14.07 -0.37
CA GLY A 804 1.70 -14.48 -0.77
C GLY A 804 1.29 -13.80 -2.08
N ALA A 805 2.14 -13.79 -3.10
CA ALA A 805 1.76 -13.32 -4.44
C ALA A 805 0.59 -14.12 -5.02
N HIS A 806 -0.32 -13.45 -5.74
CA HIS A 806 -1.48 -14.07 -6.37
C HIS A 806 -1.32 -14.25 -7.89
N GLY A 807 -1.93 -15.29 -8.42
CA GLY A 807 -2.12 -15.52 -9.86
C GLY A 807 -3.56 -15.76 -10.18
N ASP A 808 -4.32 -14.67 -10.20
CA ASP A 808 -5.75 -14.68 -10.44
C ASP A 808 -6.07 -14.72 -11.93
N HIS A 809 -7.11 -15.50 -12.25
CA HIS A 809 -7.65 -15.66 -13.59
C HIS A 809 -9.17 -15.69 -13.50
N PHE A 810 -9.83 -14.78 -14.20
CA PHE A 810 -11.26 -14.55 -14.06
C PHE A 810 -12.07 -15.12 -15.23
N ILE A 811 -13.15 -15.80 -14.89
CA ILE A 811 -14.16 -16.29 -15.83
C ILE A 811 -15.51 -15.70 -15.40
N LYS A 812 -16.03 -14.78 -16.20
CA LYS A 812 -17.41 -14.31 -16.05
C LYS A 812 -18.37 -15.38 -16.58
N VAL A 813 -19.25 -15.89 -15.73
CA VAL A 813 -20.15 -17.00 -16.07
C VAL A 813 -21.46 -16.45 -16.67
N ASP A 814 -21.37 -15.70 -17.77
CA ASP A 814 -22.52 -15.17 -18.52
C ASP A 814 -22.92 -16.04 -19.72
N PHE A 815 -22.54 -17.32 -19.67
CA PHE A 815 -22.81 -18.32 -20.69
C PHE A 815 -23.43 -19.58 -20.09
N ASP A 816 -24.21 -20.28 -20.91
CA ASP A 816 -24.77 -21.60 -20.59
C ASP A 816 -23.98 -22.71 -21.32
N GLY A 817 -23.82 -23.85 -20.65
CA GLY A 817 -23.15 -25.03 -21.20
C GLY A 817 -21.63 -25.04 -21.06
N TRP A 818 -21.00 -26.11 -21.57
CA TRP A 818 -19.57 -26.36 -21.42
C TRP A 818 -18.72 -25.49 -22.35
N ARG A 819 -17.66 -24.90 -21.78
CA ARG A 819 -16.59 -24.20 -22.51
C ARG A 819 -15.22 -24.57 -21.92
N TYR A 820 -14.21 -24.62 -22.76
CA TYR A 820 -12.83 -24.81 -22.36
C TYR A 820 -12.14 -23.47 -22.22
N PHE A 821 -11.34 -23.29 -21.16
CA PHE A 821 -10.60 -22.07 -20.88
C PHE A 821 -9.11 -22.34 -20.75
N GLU A 822 -8.33 -21.54 -21.46
CA GLU A 822 -6.88 -21.40 -21.33
C GLU A 822 -6.55 -20.11 -20.57
N LEU A 823 -6.15 -20.24 -19.32
CA LEU A 823 -5.87 -19.14 -18.41
C LEU A 823 -4.34 -18.97 -18.29
N VAL A 824 -3.81 -17.82 -18.73
CA VAL A 824 -2.36 -17.62 -18.84
C VAL A 824 -1.93 -16.34 -18.15
N GLU A 825 -2.38 -15.18 -18.62
CA GLU A 825 -1.97 -13.89 -18.04
C GLU A 825 -2.65 -13.66 -16.68
N ILE A 826 -1.92 -13.09 -15.72
CA ILE A 826 -2.45 -12.75 -14.39
C ILE A 826 -3.23 -11.44 -14.46
N GLU A 827 -4.47 -11.43 -13.97
CA GLU A 827 -5.45 -10.35 -14.18
C GLU A 827 -5.66 -9.46 -12.95
N SER A 828 -4.59 -8.85 -12.45
CA SER A 828 -4.62 -8.09 -11.18
C SER A 828 -5.57 -6.89 -11.16
N SER A 829 -5.79 -6.24 -12.31
CA SER A 829 -6.67 -5.08 -12.43
C SER A 829 -8.13 -5.38 -12.05
N GLU A 830 -8.61 -6.59 -12.35
CA GLU A 830 -9.99 -7.00 -12.09
C GLU A 830 -10.30 -7.13 -10.60
N ILE A 831 -9.30 -7.49 -9.79
CA ILE A 831 -9.46 -7.71 -8.35
C ILE A 831 -9.94 -6.44 -7.64
N SER A 832 -9.46 -5.28 -8.08
CA SER A 832 -9.77 -3.98 -7.48
C SER A 832 -11.17 -3.45 -7.85
N ASN A 833 -11.97 -4.23 -8.57
CA ASN A 833 -13.38 -3.94 -8.80
C ASN A 833 -14.29 -4.51 -7.69
N TYR A 834 -13.74 -5.34 -6.81
CA TYR A 834 -14.50 -6.07 -5.79
C TYR A 834 -13.99 -5.77 -4.37
N SER A 835 -14.81 -6.06 -3.36
CA SER A 835 -14.44 -5.94 -1.95
C SER A 835 -14.06 -7.30 -1.37
N TRP A 836 -13.03 -7.31 -0.52
CA TRP A 836 -12.39 -8.52 0.03
C TRP A 836 -12.33 -8.48 1.56
N PRO A 837 -12.18 -9.63 2.26
CA PRO A 837 -12.05 -9.65 3.72
C PRO A 837 -10.83 -8.88 4.23
N ASP A 838 -10.91 -8.37 5.46
CA ASP A 838 -9.86 -7.57 6.09
C ASP A 838 -8.50 -8.29 6.29
N ASP A 839 -8.48 -9.62 6.39
CA ASP A 839 -7.29 -10.44 6.66
C ASP A 839 -6.83 -11.28 5.45
N SER A 840 -7.55 -11.19 4.33
CA SER A 840 -7.43 -12.07 3.16
C SER A 840 -6.18 -11.88 2.30
N ARG A 841 -5.32 -10.93 2.67
CA ARG A 841 -4.07 -10.59 1.94
C ARG A 841 -4.30 -10.13 0.50
N PHE A 842 -5.49 -9.60 0.17
CA PHE A 842 -5.75 -8.92 -1.11
C PHE A 842 -5.21 -7.47 -1.09
N TYR A 843 -3.97 -7.30 -0.65
CA TYR A 843 -3.28 -6.03 -0.65
C TYR A 843 -2.71 -5.75 -2.04
N VAL A 844 -2.62 -4.48 -2.42
CA VAL A 844 -2.25 -4.11 -3.81
C VAL A 844 -0.85 -4.61 -4.19
N TYR A 845 0.08 -4.78 -3.25
CA TYR A 845 1.41 -5.32 -3.56
C TYR A 845 1.38 -6.81 -3.89
N ASP A 846 0.56 -7.58 -3.18
CA ASP A 846 0.41 -9.03 -3.36
C ASP A 846 -0.15 -9.33 -4.77
N LEU A 847 -0.89 -8.37 -5.31
CA LEU A 847 -1.59 -8.46 -6.59
C LEU A 847 -0.79 -7.84 -7.74
N TYR A 848 -0.24 -6.63 -7.59
CA TYR A 848 0.32 -5.86 -8.72
C TYR A 848 1.86 -5.84 -8.76
N ARG A 849 2.53 -5.98 -7.60
CA ARG A 849 3.99 -5.87 -7.47
C ARG A 849 4.65 -7.25 -7.44
N HIS A 850 4.17 -8.13 -6.58
CA HIS A 850 4.77 -9.44 -6.37
C HIS A 850 4.43 -10.40 -7.51
N THR A 851 5.33 -11.35 -7.77
CA THR A 851 5.15 -12.41 -8.75
C THR A 851 5.12 -13.76 -8.06
N ILE A 852 4.26 -14.65 -8.51
CA ILE A 852 4.22 -16.03 -8.06
C ILE A 852 5.55 -16.70 -8.39
N ARG A 853 6.03 -17.48 -7.43
CA ARG A 853 7.15 -18.40 -7.62
C ARG A 853 6.60 -19.75 -8.08
N PHE A 854 6.44 -19.92 -9.40
CA PHE A 854 5.95 -21.17 -9.98
C PHE A 854 6.73 -22.41 -9.55
N GLY A 855 8.00 -22.27 -9.13
CA GLY A 855 8.77 -23.39 -8.57
C GLY A 855 8.27 -23.91 -7.21
N ASN A 856 7.40 -23.17 -6.52
CA ASN A 856 6.87 -23.52 -5.20
C ASN A 856 5.50 -22.86 -4.94
N ILE A 857 4.44 -23.52 -5.40
CA ILE A 857 3.04 -23.13 -5.21
C ILE A 857 2.47 -23.88 -4.00
N ASP A 858 1.94 -23.17 -3.00
CA ASP A 858 1.36 -23.82 -1.81
C ASP A 858 -0.16 -23.94 -1.86
N LYS A 859 -0.85 -23.20 -2.72
CA LYS A 859 -2.32 -23.22 -2.76
C LYS A 859 -2.89 -23.06 -4.17
N LEU A 860 -4.00 -23.74 -4.41
CA LEU A 860 -4.99 -23.43 -5.44
C LEU A 860 -6.27 -22.97 -4.74
N GLN A 861 -6.79 -21.82 -5.15
CA GLN A 861 -8.00 -21.24 -4.61
C GLN A 861 -9.05 -21.08 -5.72
N LEU A 862 -10.30 -21.43 -5.39
CA LEU A 862 -11.47 -21.17 -6.21
C LEU A 862 -12.31 -20.11 -5.50
N TRP A 863 -12.51 -18.98 -6.16
CA TRP A 863 -13.31 -17.88 -5.65
C TRP A 863 -14.57 -17.72 -6.49
N TYR A 864 -15.68 -17.47 -5.83
CA TYR A 864 -16.79 -16.76 -6.44
C TYR A 864 -16.83 -15.34 -5.92
N ASN A 865 -17.04 -14.39 -6.82
CA ASN A 865 -17.30 -12.99 -6.54
C ASN A 865 -18.53 -12.52 -7.34
N ASN A 866 -19.07 -11.34 -6.98
CA ASN A 866 -20.13 -10.69 -7.75
C ASN A 866 -21.40 -11.54 -7.93
N LEU A 867 -21.88 -12.16 -6.84
CA LEU A 867 -23.08 -12.99 -6.86
C LEU A 867 -24.34 -12.12 -7.11
N PRO A 868 -25.24 -12.51 -8.02
CA PRO A 868 -26.40 -11.72 -8.44
C PRO A 868 -27.49 -11.56 -7.35
N GLY A 869 -27.41 -12.31 -6.24
CA GLY A 869 -28.29 -12.23 -5.09
C GLY A 869 -29.61 -13.01 -5.24
N LYS A 870 -30.08 -13.64 -4.14
CA LYS A 870 -31.37 -14.36 -4.00
C LYS A 870 -31.55 -15.68 -4.77
N GLU A 871 -30.62 -16.06 -5.65
CA GLU A 871 -30.62 -17.36 -6.32
C GLU A 871 -29.28 -18.10 -6.09
N GLU A 872 -29.31 -19.43 -6.05
CA GLU A 872 -28.10 -20.24 -6.05
C GLU A 872 -27.48 -20.17 -7.45
N VAL A 873 -26.22 -19.72 -7.53
CA VAL A 873 -25.42 -19.84 -8.75
C VAL A 873 -24.58 -21.10 -8.69
N SER A 874 -24.31 -21.69 -9.85
CA SER A 874 -23.58 -22.95 -9.92
C SER A 874 -22.83 -23.12 -11.23
N CYS A 875 -21.62 -23.65 -11.15
CA CYS A 875 -20.90 -24.13 -12.32
C CYS A 875 -20.46 -25.58 -12.10
N LEU A 876 -20.23 -26.29 -13.21
CA LEU A 876 -19.47 -27.54 -13.18
C LEU A 876 -18.05 -27.25 -13.65
N LEU A 877 -17.08 -27.73 -12.90
CA LEU A 877 -15.66 -27.62 -13.20
C LEU A 877 -15.12 -29.00 -13.56
N GLY A 878 -14.47 -29.11 -14.72
CA GLY A 878 -13.60 -30.23 -15.03
C GLY A 878 -12.33 -30.21 -14.17
N PRO A 879 -11.44 -31.20 -14.34
CA PRO A 879 -10.14 -31.17 -13.70
C PRO A 879 -9.37 -29.88 -14.05
N VAL A 880 -8.70 -29.27 -13.06
CA VAL A 880 -7.82 -28.13 -13.31
C VAL A 880 -6.42 -28.68 -13.55
N LYS A 881 -5.87 -28.40 -14.73
CA LYS A 881 -4.53 -28.86 -15.13
C LYS A 881 -3.61 -27.66 -15.34
N ALA A 882 -2.40 -27.73 -14.81
CA ALA A 882 -1.33 -26.80 -15.15
C ALA A 882 -0.63 -27.27 -16.43
N LEU A 883 -0.53 -26.39 -17.43
CA LEU A 883 -0.12 -26.69 -18.81
C LEU A 883 1.10 -25.87 -19.23
N PRO A 884 1.99 -26.42 -20.08
CA PRO A 884 3.08 -25.65 -20.66
C PRO A 884 2.58 -24.55 -21.59
N THR A 885 3.19 -23.37 -21.48
CA THR A 885 3.02 -22.27 -22.43
C THR A 885 4.05 -22.37 -23.55
N VAL A 886 3.66 -22.02 -24.78
CA VAL A 886 4.54 -22.03 -25.95
C VAL A 886 4.43 -20.73 -26.75
N PRO A 887 5.54 -20.17 -27.24
CA PRO A 887 5.47 -19.05 -28.19
C PRO A 887 4.87 -19.52 -29.51
N ILE A 888 4.16 -18.62 -30.18
CA ILE A 888 3.57 -18.83 -31.49
C ILE A 888 4.04 -17.78 -32.48
N THR A 889 3.80 -18.07 -33.75
CA THR A 889 4.03 -17.16 -34.86
C THR A 889 2.72 -17.00 -35.62
N ILE A 890 2.36 -15.76 -35.91
CA ILE A 890 1.22 -15.43 -36.77
C ILE A 890 1.71 -14.69 -38.01
N GLU A 891 0.99 -14.84 -39.11
CA GLU A 891 1.26 -14.15 -40.37
C GLU A 891 -0.02 -13.52 -40.90
N ASN A 892 0.14 -12.34 -41.51
CA ASN A 892 -0.93 -11.61 -42.19
C ASN A 892 -2.16 -11.36 -41.30
N PRO A 893 -2.02 -10.72 -40.12
CA PRO A 893 -3.16 -10.35 -39.31
C PRO A 893 -4.15 -9.49 -40.11
N GLU A 894 -5.41 -9.87 -40.07
CA GLU A 894 -6.55 -9.18 -40.70
C GLU A 894 -7.53 -8.74 -39.61
N ILE A 895 -7.89 -7.46 -39.64
CA ILE A 895 -8.98 -6.90 -38.84
C ILE A 895 -10.14 -6.58 -39.77
N THR A 896 -11.33 -7.09 -39.46
CA THR A 896 -12.57 -6.64 -40.11
C THR A 896 -13.32 -5.71 -39.17
N LEU A 897 -13.57 -4.47 -39.59
CA LEU A 897 -14.33 -3.47 -38.84
C LEU A 897 -15.61 -3.12 -39.61
N ASN A 898 -16.77 -3.40 -39.05
CA ASN A 898 -18.09 -3.14 -39.68
C ASN A 898 -18.22 -3.70 -41.12
N GLY A 899 -17.52 -4.79 -41.42
CA GLY A 899 -17.49 -5.44 -42.74
C GLY A 899 -16.35 -4.99 -43.66
N GLU A 900 -15.62 -3.93 -43.31
CA GLU A 900 -14.43 -3.48 -44.04
C GLU A 900 -13.18 -4.20 -43.53
N LYS A 901 -12.38 -4.75 -44.44
CA LYS A 901 -11.20 -5.55 -44.11
C LYS A 901 -9.92 -4.72 -44.20
N LEU A 902 -9.04 -4.91 -43.22
CA LEU A 902 -7.69 -4.40 -43.19
C LEU A 902 -6.73 -5.58 -43.01
N LEU A 903 -6.00 -5.93 -44.07
CA LEU A 903 -4.94 -6.92 -44.05
C LEU A 903 -3.60 -6.22 -43.81
N ILE A 904 -2.83 -6.70 -42.83
CA ILE A 904 -1.50 -6.18 -42.53
C ILE A 904 -0.47 -7.26 -42.88
N PRO A 905 0.30 -7.12 -43.97
CA PRO A 905 1.19 -8.18 -44.47
C PRO A 905 2.48 -8.26 -43.66
N VAL A 906 2.38 -8.84 -42.46
CA VAL A 906 3.48 -8.93 -41.50
C VAL A 906 3.52 -10.29 -40.81
N LYS A 907 4.72 -10.72 -40.43
CA LYS A 907 4.96 -11.88 -39.57
C LYS A 907 5.27 -11.40 -38.15
N MET A 908 4.61 -11.98 -37.15
CA MET A 908 4.77 -11.60 -35.75
C MET A 908 4.94 -12.83 -34.87
N GLU A 909 5.83 -12.76 -33.89
CA GLU A 909 6.06 -13.81 -32.88
C GLU A 909 5.58 -13.35 -31.50
N SER A 910 5.32 -14.28 -30.58
CA SER A 910 4.94 -13.95 -29.21
C SER A 910 5.92 -12.96 -28.58
N GLY A 911 5.39 -11.86 -28.03
CA GLY A 911 6.19 -10.78 -27.45
C GLY A 911 6.54 -9.64 -28.41
N MET A 912 6.33 -9.81 -29.72
CA MET A 912 6.31 -8.68 -30.65
C MET A 912 5.00 -7.89 -30.48
N TYR A 913 4.99 -6.65 -30.94
CA TYR A 913 3.77 -5.86 -31.02
C TYR A 913 3.78 -4.94 -32.25
N LEU A 914 2.61 -4.74 -32.83
CA LEU A 914 2.41 -3.82 -33.95
C LEU A 914 1.57 -2.65 -33.49
N GLU A 915 1.97 -1.42 -33.81
CA GLU A 915 1.19 -0.20 -33.59
C GLU A 915 0.82 0.43 -34.93
N LEU A 916 -0.49 0.65 -35.13
CA LEU A 916 -1.07 1.35 -36.27
C LEU A 916 -1.74 2.63 -35.78
N LEU A 917 -1.13 3.79 -36.05
CA LEU A 917 -1.66 5.10 -35.68
C LEU A 917 -2.19 5.89 -36.88
N SER A 918 -1.69 5.59 -38.08
CA SER A 918 -2.15 6.14 -39.36
C SER A 918 -1.68 5.25 -40.53
N PRO A 919 -2.18 5.44 -41.77
CA PRO A 919 -1.69 4.67 -42.94
C PRO A 919 -0.17 4.79 -43.17
N THR A 920 0.43 5.90 -42.72
CA THR A 920 1.87 6.21 -42.83
C THR A 920 2.63 5.97 -41.52
N ASP A 921 1.96 5.47 -40.48
CA ASP A 921 2.56 5.18 -39.17
C ASP A 921 2.02 3.83 -38.67
N CYS A 922 2.56 2.77 -39.27
CA CYS A 922 2.33 1.39 -38.91
C CYS A 922 3.68 0.70 -38.71
N LYS A 923 3.98 0.28 -37.48
CA LYS A 923 5.31 -0.20 -37.10
C LYS A 923 5.21 -1.51 -36.33
N LEU A 924 6.08 -2.46 -36.68
CA LEU A 924 6.31 -3.68 -35.93
C LEU A 924 7.51 -3.48 -35.00
N TYR A 925 7.33 -3.84 -33.74
CA TYR A 925 8.34 -3.80 -32.72
C TYR A 925 8.58 -5.18 -32.13
N GLY A 926 9.82 -5.43 -31.69
CA GLY A 926 10.15 -6.60 -30.90
C GLY A 926 9.86 -6.42 -29.41
N SER A 927 10.18 -7.45 -28.62
CA SER A 927 9.84 -7.53 -27.19
C SER A 927 10.50 -6.48 -26.29
N LYS A 928 11.54 -5.80 -26.79
CA LYS A 928 12.23 -4.70 -26.10
C LYS A 928 11.91 -3.33 -26.73
N GLY A 929 10.99 -3.27 -27.68
CA GLY A 929 10.61 -2.06 -28.41
C GLY A 929 11.55 -1.67 -29.54
N GLU A 930 12.46 -2.54 -29.94
CA GLU A 930 13.26 -2.38 -31.15
C GLU A 930 12.36 -2.34 -32.39
N LEU A 931 12.55 -1.35 -33.27
CA LEU A 931 11.81 -1.26 -34.52
C LEU A 931 12.30 -2.35 -35.48
N LEU A 932 11.41 -3.29 -35.83
CA LEU A 932 11.71 -4.41 -36.72
C LEU A 932 11.32 -4.12 -38.16
N GLN A 933 10.17 -3.45 -38.37
CA GLN A 933 9.66 -3.16 -39.71
C GLN A 933 8.71 -1.95 -39.70
N GLU A 934 8.85 -1.06 -40.69
CA GLU A 934 7.81 -0.09 -41.04
C GLU A 934 6.93 -0.66 -42.16
N ILE A 935 5.62 -0.55 -42.00
CA ILE A 935 4.63 -1.14 -42.91
C ILE A 935 3.87 0.00 -43.57
N THR A 936 3.90 0.06 -44.90
CA THR A 936 3.07 1.00 -45.66
C THR A 936 1.77 0.32 -46.04
N LEU A 937 0.65 0.90 -45.64
CA LEU A 937 -0.68 0.39 -46.00
C LEU A 937 -1.18 1.19 -47.22
N GLU A 938 -1.44 0.49 -48.32
CA GLU A 938 -1.89 1.11 -49.58
C GLU A 938 -3.38 1.49 -49.58
N SER A 939 -4.17 0.93 -48.66
CA SER A 939 -5.60 1.16 -48.52
C SER A 939 -5.93 2.21 -47.46
N GLU A 940 -7.02 2.96 -47.65
CA GLU A 940 -7.62 3.75 -46.56
C GLU A 940 -7.96 2.83 -45.38
N LEU A 941 -7.76 3.33 -44.15
CA LEU A 941 -8.07 2.57 -42.94
C LEU A 941 -9.60 2.54 -42.73
N PRO A 942 -10.15 1.40 -42.27
CA PRO A 942 -11.56 1.34 -41.88
C PRO A 942 -11.94 2.44 -40.89
N SER A 943 -13.18 2.90 -40.96
CA SER A 943 -13.68 3.97 -40.10
C SER A 943 -14.28 3.44 -38.79
N LEU A 944 -13.71 3.88 -37.66
CA LEU A 944 -14.30 3.70 -36.33
C LEU A 944 -15.38 4.77 -36.14
N VAL A 945 -16.65 4.36 -36.19
CA VAL A 945 -17.82 5.28 -36.10
C VAL A 945 -18.28 5.45 -34.65
N PRO A 946 -19.02 6.51 -34.29
CA PRO A 946 -19.59 6.65 -32.93
C PRO A 946 -20.53 5.50 -32.57
N GLY A 947 -20.48 5.04 -31.32
CA GLY A 947 -21.29 3.92 -30.83
C GLY A 947 -20.64 2.55 -31.08
N GLU A 948 -21.47 1.52 -31.26
CA GLU A 948 -21.02 0.14 -31.44
C GLU A 948 -20.35 -0.09 -32.81
N ASN A 949 -19.19 -0.73 -32.78
CA ASN A 949 -18.45 -1.18 -33.95
C ASN A 949 -18.19 -2.68 -33.82
N ARG A 950 -18.55 -3.46 -34.84
CA ARG A 950 -18.28 -4.89 -34.89
C ARG A 950 -16.87 -5.12 -35.41
N VAL A 951 -16.05 -5.80 -34.62
CA VAL A 951 -14.66 -6.11 -34.95
C VAL A 951 -14.52 -7.63 -35.05
N SER A 952 -13.74 -8.11 -36.01
CA SER A 952 -13.22 -9.47 -35.97
C SER A 952 -11.76 -9.53 -36.37
N PHE A 953 -11.06 -10.55 -35.88
CA PHE A 953 -9.65 -10.80 -36.11
C PHE A 953 -9.45 -12.18 -36.74
N SER A 954 -8.55 -12.25 -37.72
CA SER A 954 -8.05 -13.51 -38.28
C SER A 954 -6.58 -13.38 -38.67
N CYS A 955 -5.87 -14.49 -38.76
CA CYS A 955 -4.50 -14.54 -39.28
C CYS A 955 -4.18 -15.97 -39.74
N THR A 956 -3.02 -16.17 -40.35
CA THR A 956 -2.41 -17.51 -40.45
C THR A 956 -1.67 -17.79 -39.15
N GLY A 957 -2.02 -18.86 -38.44
CA GLY A 957 -1.39 -19.27 -37.18
C GLY A 957 -1.09 -20.78 -37.15
N PRO A 958 -0.57 -21.31 -36.04
CA PRO A 958 -0.36 -22.75 -35.87
C PRO A 958 -1.68 -23.53 -35.95
N GLU A 959 -1.66 -24.71 -36.57
CA GLU A 959 -2.87 -25.57 -36.73
C GLU A 959 -3.27 -26.29 -35.43
N ASP A 960 -2.29 -26.73 -34.63
CA ASP A 960 -2.52 -27.57 -33.45
C ASP A 960 -2.67 -26.79 -32.13
N LEU A 961 -2.66 -25.46 -32.18
CA LEU A 961 -2.68 -24.60 -31.00
C LEU A 961 -3.67 -23.45 -31.18
N ASN A 962 -4.35 -23.09 -30.10
CA ASN A 962 -5.17 -21.89 -30.09
C ASN A 962 -4.28 -20.66 -30.29
N THR A 963 -4.51 -19.92 -31.37
CA THR A 963 -3.82 -18.66 -31.62
C THR A 963 -4.35 -17.60 -30.67
N ARG A 964 -3.48 -17.13 -29.76
CA ARG A 964 -3.81 -16.13 -28.74
C ARG A 964 -3.21 -14.77 -29.11
N VAL A 965 -4.05 -13.74 -29.20
CA VAL A 965 -3.65 -12.38 -29.63
C VAL A 965 -4.39 -11.34 -28.80
N GLN A 966 -3.68 -10.35 -28.28
CA GLN A 966 -4.27 -9.15 -27.69
C GLN A 966 -4.42 -8.09 -28.80
N VAL A 967 -5.65 -7.62 -29.00
CA VAL A 967 -5.96 -6.51 -29.90
C VAL A 967 -6.43 -5.33 -29.05
N THR A 968 -5.80 -4.17 -29.21
CA THR A 968 -6.20 -2.93 -28.56
C THR A 968 -6.72 -1.98 -29.62
N VAL A 969 -8.00 -1.61 -29.58
CA VAL A 969 -8.57 -0.57 -30.46
C VAL A 969 -8.46 0.79 -29.78
N ILE A 970 -7.91 1.77 -30.49
CA ILE A 970 -7.57 3.09 -29.93
C ILE A 970 -8.51 4.15 -30.51
N GLY A 971 -9.22 4.87 -29.64
CA GLY A 971 -10.09 5.98 -29.99
C GLY A 971 -9.61 7.30 -29.40
N HIS A 972 -9.66 8.39 -30.18
CA HIS A 972 -9.35 9.74 -29.72
C HIS A 972 -10.55 10.68 -29.80
N GLY A 973 -10.71 11.52 -28.78
CA GLY A 973 -11.70 12.59 -28.71
C GLY A 973 -11.24 13.89 -29.35
N LYS A 974 -12.07 14.92 -29.20
CA LYS A 974 -11.70 16.29 -29.58
C LYS A 974 -10.69 16.87 -28.57
N PRO A 975 -9.84 17.83 -28.98
CA PRO A 975 -8.99 18.58 -28.06
C PRO A 975 -9.77 19.16 -26.88
N LEU A 976 -9.13 19.23 -25.71
CA LEU A 976 -9.71 19.91 -24.55
C LEU A 976 -9.81 21.42 -24.80
N ASP A 977 -10.85 22.04 -24.21
CA ASP A 977 -10.92 23.49 -24.13
C ASP A 977 -9.99 23.97 -23.01
N ILE A 978 -8.89 24.60 -23.40
CA ILE A 978 -7.82 25.04 -22.49
C ILE A 978 -7.88 26.55 -22.20
N LYS A 979 -8.96 27.23 -22.60
CA LYS A 979 -9.14 28.67 -22.40
C LYS A 979 -9.39 29.07 -20.95
#